data_AF-A0A554G8C4-F1
#
_entry.id   AF-A0A554G8C4-F1
#
_cell.length_a   1.000
_cell.length_b   1.000
_cell.length_c   1.000
_cell.angle_alpha   90.00
_cell.angle_beta   90.00
_cell.angle_gamma   90.00
#
_symmetry.space_group_name_H-M   'P 1'
#
loop_
_entity.id
_entity.type
_entity.pdbx_description
1 polymer ?
#
loop_
_entity_poly.entity_id
_entity_poly.type
_entity_poly.pdbx_seq_one_letter_code
_entity_poly.pdbx_strand_id
1 'polypeptide(L)'
;MRMTRRGAVPGSPWGGLLLAVLFAAGCSESPTPPPPPSPPPVVTCQPARSGERIPMRAGAPAVTFTETFDGLKARVDAQCSQCHAPPNAVGGFQYGPDLEGLKKDGARLALKASQGEMPPLATPEQTKKAVELACVLQSWLGQGAPAGTFPVRCESQAPGGVAVSASVAEAMTDLGNCIPDVAATERLGSDPDKDAVFAALTKLPPLLSDTDTDISTFDAEKLAARGTFAFAPTYPLFSDSAKKLRQVHVPAGQSIRYDVQTRAFHIPPNTRFYKTFFKAVAGKDGDVRYQRIETRLIVVREPWNQSLFGTYLWNSEGTVAELHDLRYRNGESFSDRVVVYTENEVTGKTRNYAIPGAHRCVNCHSGSEGQNFVLGFTPLQLNRRAPGEAGVDPNARIQEDELGQVERLVRAGVITGLPASGSRQELADLLPKLEVIARQAVPSGQPAPGREVLELQGYFVGNCAQCHNPNGFAVQSNPAIASLDFSARGILFGWNPCGVKESNGLRSYAVCDAGTQSDFFLKDLLLKTPGSTLYQRVARDTDARVIHMPANVPGLDCRAALLMARYLASLEWKGEAGLPAEQQAAMKQERLRQAALAVSSSCANPTDVRWITEDFTDKVPYEPRNTGWKEAIGKPPYEHLIRYPITAEHEALAREPFPTNWWVGKTGCAFPTRSAPDPIEPWMLDSLGRPRNSWGRLYESTPGATTFQGICANCHGRAGDGQSGAAKTLVALNGARVANLTAGLFGTTDGRPHLAPFEQAYGPHGGARYLLWMASGGTTVHFTEEFMQAWVKYGEVDIDFSADTRDWASWGANMLGAARGACDLIRLGKFGTATPPSANITALGGTRMWTRVCTVDNPLTDGIRDGSDTAGLQEWLRHAEFNVGVMAYFFLRDSLSKNPPGWIYPLRTECEKRAAP
;
A
#
# COMPACT_ATOMS: atom_id res chain seq x y z
N MET A 1 47.52 9.44 20.28
CA MET A 1 48.49 9.36 21.40
C MET A 1 49.22 8.01 21.28
N ARG A 2 50.52 7.93 21.56
CA ARG A 2 51.32 6.69 21.37
C ARG A 2 51.20 5.74 22.57
N MET A 3 51.26 4.42 22.35
CA MET A 3 52.34 3.52 22.83
C MET A 3 51.92 2.02 22.94
N THR A 4 52.83 1.10 22.58
CA THR A 4 53.05 -0.13 23.40
C THR A 4 52.94 -1.52 22.73
N ARG A 5 53.88 -1.94 21.85
CA ARG A 5 54.15 -3.37 21.56
C ARG A 5 55.17 -3.96 22.58
N ARG A 6 55.10 -5.28 22.86
CA ARG A 6 56.15 -6.32 22.58
C ARG A 6 56.19 -7.48 23.61
N GLY A 7 56.47 -8.69 23.10
CA GLY A 7 56.95 -9.89 23.81
C GLY A 7 57.32 -10.95 22.75
N ALA A 8 58.44 -11.68 22.90
CA ALA A 8 59.04 -12.49 21.81
C ALA A 8 59.59 -13.87 22.25
N VAL A 9 59.81 -14.75 21.27
CA VAL A 9 60.39 -16.13 21.34
C VAL A 9 61.93 -16.10 21.50
N PRO A 10 62.64 -17.17 21.97
CA PRO A 10 62.98 -18.42 21.22
C PRO A 10 62.85 -19.72 22.07
N GLY A 11 63.19 -20.96 21.64
CA GLY A 11 63.55 -21.52 20.32
C GLY A 11 64.60 -22.67 20.35
N SER A 12 64.67 -23.50 19.28
CA SER A 12 65.78 -24.43 18.90
C SER A 12 65.88 -25.86 19.53
N PRO A 13 66.61 -26.84 18.89
CA PRO A 13 66.00 -28.15 18.51
C PRO A 13 66.93 -29.41 18.69
N TRP A 14 66.76 -30.44 17.82
CA TRP A 14 67.54 -31.71 17.59
C TRP A 14 66.99 -32.95 18.33
N GLY A 15 67.10 -34.19 17.81
CA GLY A 15 67.56 -34.64 16.48
C GLY A 15 68.27 -36.00 16.50
N GLY A 16 67.62 -37.08 16.03
CA GLY A 16 68.20 -38.42 15.81
C GLY A 16 68.33 -39.32 17.06
N LEU A 17 68.64 -40.62 16.95
CA LEU A 17 68.61 -41.57 15.82
C LEU A 17 68.68 -43.02 16.38
N LEU A 18 68.07 -44.01 15.71
CA LEU A 18 68.33 -45.48 15.75
C LEU A 18 68.84 -46.15 17.06
N LEU A 19 68.15 -47.21 17.51
CA LEU A 19 68.45 -48.59 17.07
C LEU A 19 67.41 -49.59 17.60
N ALA A 20 67.09 -50.61 16.79
CA ALA A 20 66.29 -51.77 17.19
C ALA A 20 67.07 -53.04 16.89
N VAL A 21 67.05 -54.02 17.80
CA VAL A 21 67.42 -55.42 17.54
C VAL A 21 66.38 -56.32 18.20
N LEU A 22 65.98 -57.38 17.49
CA LEU A 22 64.88 -58.27 17.83
C LEU A 22 65.28 -59.32 18.88
N PHE A 23 64.28 -59.86 19.58
CA PHE A 23 64.08 -61.31 19.63
C PHE A 23 62.59 -61.65 19.62
N ALA A 24 62.24 -62.82 19.07
CA ALA A 24 60.88 -63.14 18.63
C ALA A 24 60.22 -64.28 19.42
N ALA A 25 58.94 -64.10 19.73
CA ALA A 25 57.87 -65.09 19.84
C ALA A 25 56.56 -64.30 20.07
N GLY A 26 55.41 -64.59 19.46
CA GLY A 26 55.05 -65.78 18.69
C GLY A 26 53.73 -66.37 19.22
N CYS A 27 52.67 -65.57 19.26
CA CYS A 27 51.29 -66.02 19.50
C CYS A 27 50.32 -65.15 18.68
N SER A 28 49.28 -65.77 18.15
CA SER A 28 48.41 -65.22 17.12
C SER A 28 47.04 -64.84 17.66
N GLU A 29 46.69 -63.55 17.61
CA GLU A 29 45.30 -63.09 17.61
C GLU A 29 45.10 -62.11 16.45
N SER A 30 44.13 -62.39 15.60
CA SER A 30 43.71 -61.47 14.53
C SER A 30 42.99 -60.27 15.16
N PRO A 31 43.36 -59.02 14.84
CA PRO A 31 42.60 -57.87 15.30
C PRO A 31 41.17 -57.94 14.72
N THR A 32 40.16 -57.90 15.59
CA THR A 32 38.78 -57.65 15.15
C THR A 32 38.77 -56.34 14.36
N PRO A 33 38.16 -56.29 13.16
CA PRO A 33 38.03 -55.03 12.44
C PRO A 33 37.27 -54.04 13.33
N PRO A 34 37.64 -52.74 13.34
CA PRO A 34 36.87 -51.74 14.07
C PRO A 34 35.42 -51.79 13.57
N PRO A 35 34.42 -51.60 14.46
CA PRO A 35 33.04 -51.51 14.02
C PRO A 35 32.95 -50.44 12.94
N PRO A 36 32.14 -50.64 11.88
CA PRO A 36 31.95 -49.61 10.88
C PRO A 36 31.54 -48.31 11.58
N PRO A 37 32.05 -47.14 11.15
CA PRO A 37 31.65 -45.88 11.76
C PRO A 37 30.13 -45.82 11.73
N SER A 38 29.53 -45.54 12.90
CA SER A 38 28.09 -45.34 13.02
C SER A 38 27.65 -44.42 11.87
N PRO A 39 26.64 -44.78 11.06
CA PRO A 39 26.15 -43.85 10.05
C PRO A 39 25.83 -42.54 10.76
N PRO A 40 26.21 -41.37 10.20
CA PRO A 40 25.89 -40.09 10.81
C PRO A 40 24.39 -40.08 11.09
N PRO A 41 23.95 -39.61 12.28
CA PRO A 41 22.58 -39.75 12.71
C PRO A 41 21.66 -39.20 11.63
N VAL A 42 20.84 -40.07 11.04
CA VAL A 42 19.90 -39.69 9.99
C VAL A 42 18.93 -38.71 10.63
N VAL A 43 19.08 -37.45 10.26
CA VAL A 43 18.20 -36.38 10.70
C VAL A 43 16.83 -36.66 10.08
N THR A 44 15.89 -37.08 10.91
CA THR A 44 14.53 -37.40 10.44
C THR A 44 13.69 -36.14 10.40
N CYS A 45 13.78 -35.37 9.31
CA CYS A 45 12.85 -34.28 9.05
C CYS A 45 11.46 -34.88 8.73
N GLN A 46 10.55 -34.87 9.70
CA GLN A 46 9.23 -35.51 9.56
C GLN A 46 8.31 -34.72 8.62
N PRO A 47 7.52 -35.35 7.73
CA PRO A 47 6.63 -34.63 6.81
C PRO A 47 5.70 -33.66 7.54
N ALA A 48 5.58 -32.43 7.02
CA ALA A 48 4.87 -31.37 7.73
C ALA A 48 3.35 -31.58 7.77
N ARG A 49 2.79 -31.63 8.99
CA ARG A 49 1.34 -31.73 9.23
C ARG A 49 0.76 -30.32 9.30
N SER A 50 0.56 -29.74 8.13
CA SER A 50 -0.15 -28.47 7.91
C SER A 50 -1.45 -28.71 7.12
N GLY A 51 -2.47 -27.90 7.42
CA GLY A 51 -3.72 -27.84 6.65
C GLY A 51 -3.58 -27.16 5.28
N GLU A 52 -2.50 -26.39 5.05
CA GLU A 52 -2.18 -25.77 3.76
C GLU A 52 -1.11 -26.58 3.01
N ARG A 53 -1.54 -27.69 2.38
CA ARG A 53 -0.73 -28.44 1.41
C ARG A 53 -0.50 -27.60 0.15
N ILE A 54 0.75 -27.55 -0.33
CA ILE A 54 1.19 -26.82 -1.53
C ILE A 54 2.02 -27.76 -2.43
N PRO A 55 1.51 -28.95 -2.86
CA PRO A 55 2.25 -29.86 -3.73
C PRO A 55 2.65 -29.12 -5.02
N MET A 56 3.96 -29.03 -5.27
CA MET A 56 4.46 -28.17 -6.32
C MET A 56 4.23 -28.76 -7.71
N ARG A 57 3.89 -27.90 -8.66
CA ARG A 57 3.80 -28.27 -10.06
C ARG A 57 5.22 -28.51 -10.60
N ALA A 58 5.41 -29.58 -11.36
CA ALA A 58 6.63 -29.77 -12.13
C ALA A 58 6.84 -28.59 -13.10
N GLY A 59 8.10 -28.23 -13.33
CA GLY A 59 8.43 -27.22 -14.33
C GLY A 59 7.96 -27.63 -15.71
N ALA A 60 7.47 -26.66 -16.50
CA ALA A 60 7.28 -26.85 -17.93
C ALA A 60 8.32 -26.00 -18.67
N PRO A 61 8.90 -26.48 -19.78
CA PRO A 61 9.77 -25.65 -20.61
C PRO A 61 9.03 -24.40 -21.08
N ALA A 62 9.74 -23.27 -21.15
CA ALA A 62 9.20 -22.02 -21.66
C ALA A 62 8.59 -22.21 -23.07
N VAL A 63 7.39 -21.67 -23.28
CA VAL A 63 6.70 -21.80 -24.57
C VAL A 63 7.50 -21.08 -25.65
N THR A 64 8.01 -21.83 -26.62
CA THR A 64 8.69 -21.29 -27.80
C THR A 64 7.84 -21.49 -29.04
N PHE A 65 7.64 -20.43 -29.81
CA PHE A 65 6.99 -20.48 -31.12
C PHE A 65 7.72 -19.57 -32.11
N THR A 66 7.35 -19.68 -33.39
CA THR A 66 7.94 -18.88 -34.48
C THR A 66 6.98 -17.77 -34.88
N GLU A 67 7.48 -16.56 -35.06
CA GLU A 67 6.71 -15.36 -35.40
C GLU A 67 7.38 -14.63 -36.58
N THR A 68 6.63 -13.79 -37.30
CA THR A 68 7.15 -12.93 -38.37
C THR A 68 7.07 -11.45 -37.98
N PHE A 69 7.85 -10.58 -38.64
CA PHE A 69 7.68 -9.14 -38.46
C PHE A 69 6.25 -8.67 -38.77
N ASP A 70 5.64 -9.19 -39.84
CA ASP A 70 4.24 -8.85 -40.21
C ASP A 70 3.24 -9.32 -39.14
N GLY A 71 3.46 -10.50 -38.55
CA GLY A 71 2.64 -11.02 -37.44
C GLY A 71 2.77 -10.17 -36.18
N LEU A 72 4.00 -9.80 -35.81
CA LEU A 72 4.27 -8.84 -34.73
C LEU A 72 3.60 -7.47 -35.01
N LYS A 73 3.74 -6.93 -36.22
CA LYS A 73 3.13 -5.66 -36.63
C LYS A 73 1.60 -5.73 -36.55
N ALA A 74 0.99 -6.83 -36.98
CA ALA A 74 -0.46 -7.05 -36.85
C ALA A 74 -0.92 -7.09 -35.37
N ARG A 75 -0.13 -7.70 -34.47
CA ARG A 75 -0.41 -7.66 -33.01
C ARG A 75 -0.31 -6.25 -32.44
N VAL A 76 0.72 -5.48 -32.83
CA VAL A 76 0.87 -4.07 -32.44
C VAL A 76 -0.32 -3.26 -32.96
N ASP A 77 -0.71 -3.41 -34.22
CA ASP A 77 -1.85 -2.70 -34.79
C ASP A 77 -3.16 -3.05 -34.07
N ALA A 78 -3.38 -4.33 -33.75
CA ALA A 78 -4.58 -4.78 -33.03
C ALA A 78 -4.69 -4.22 -31.59
N GLN A 79 -3.57 -3.92 -30.91
CA GLN A 79 -3.57 -3.37 -29.55
C GLN A 79 -3.39 -1.85 -29.48
N CYS A 80 -2.69 -1.24 -30.44
CA CYS A 80 -2.17 0.12 -30.32
C CYS A 80 -2.65 1.09 -31.41
N SER A 81 -3.09 0.62 -32.59
CA SER A 81 -3.38 1.50 -33.73
C SER A 81 -4.47 2.54 -33.41
N GLN A 82 -5.49 2.17 -32.65
CA GLN A 82 -6.62 3.04 -32.27
C GLN A 82 -6.19 4.34 -31.56
N CYS A 83 -5.02 4.34 -30.90
CA CYS A 83 -4.51 5.48 -30.12
C CYS A 83 -3.13 5.97 -30.58
N HIS A 84 -2.35 5.16 -31.30
CA HIS A 84 -0.95 5.48 -31.64
C HIS A 84 -0.64 5.41 -33.14
N ALA A 85 -1.63 5.10 -34.00
CA ALA A 85 -1.51 5.27 -35.44
C ALA A 85 -2.29 6.50 -35.93
N PRO A 86 -1.85 7.18 -37.02
CA PRO A 86 -2.62 8.23 -37.66
C PRO A 86 -4.00 7.73 -38.15
N PRO A 87 -5.06 8.57 -38.13
CA PRO A 87 -5.07 9.97 -37.69
C PRO A 87 -5.23 10.17 -36.17
N ASN A 88 -5.59 9.12 -35.42
CA ASN A 88 -6.04 9.22 -34.02
C ASN A 88 -4.90 9.17 -32.98
N ALA A 89 -3.77 9.78 -33.31
CA ALA A 89 -2.55 9.71 -32.51
C ALA A 89 -2.64 10.54 -31.21
N VAL A 90 -2.99 9.88 -30.10
CA VAL A 90 -3.10 10.45 -28.76
C VAL A 90 -1.97 9.97 -27.83
N GLY A 91 -1.75 10.67 -26.72
CA GLY A 91 -0.75 10.28 -25.71
C GLY A 91 0.72 10.63 -26.02
N GLY A 92 0.95 11.56 -26.96
CA GLY A 92 2.28 12.12 -27.25
C GLY A 92 3.25 11.08 -27.82
N PHE A 93 2.73 10.13 -28.61
CA PHE A 93 3.50 9.04 -29.19
C PHE A 93 2.81 8.42 -30.42
N GLN A 94 3.60 8.08 -31.45
CA GLN A 94 3.21 7.32 -32.63
C GLN A 94 4.32 6.32 -32.99
N TYR A 95 3.97 5.06 -33.26
CA TYR A 95 4.91 4.11 -33.84
C TYR A 95 4.87 4.23 -35.37
N GLY A 96 6.02 4.12 -36.03
CA GLY A 96 6.05 4.13 -37.51
C GLY A 96 5.42 2.86 -38.09
N PRO A 97 4.94 2.90 -39.34
CA PRO A 97 4.27 1.77 -39.99
C PRO A 97 5.25 0.65 -40.42
N ASP A 98 6.55 0.86 -40.28
CA ASP A 98 7.63 0.02 -40.79
C ASP A 98 8.57 -0.52 -39.67
N LEU A 99 9.61 -1.23 -40.10
CA LEU A 99 10.60 -1.87 -39.22
C LEU A 99 11.29 -0.87 -38.30
N GLU A 100 11.77 0.26 -38.84
CA GLU A 100 12.53 1.26 -38.09
C GLU A 100 11.62 2.04 -37.13
N GLY A 101 10.38 2.31 -37.55
CA GLY A 101 9.33 2.85 -36.70
C GLY A 101 9.04 1.98 -35.49
N LEU A 102 8.92 0.65 -35.65
CA LEU A 102 8.68 -0.24 -34.51
C LEU A 102 9.95 -0.48 -33.66
N LYS A 103 11.15 -0.47 -34.25
CA LYS A 103 12.42 -0.56 -33.50
C LYS A 103 12.58 0.58 -32.49
N LYS A 104 12.27 1.80 -32.92
CA LYS A 104 12.40 3.01 -32.10
C LYS A 104 11.59 2.95 -30.81
N ASP A 105 10.38 2.37 -30.88
CA ASP A 105 9.38 2.53 -29.83
C ASP A 105 8.84 1.22 -29.23
N GLY A 106 9.18 0.07 -29.81
CA GLY A 106 8.77 -1.26 -29.35
C GLY A 106 9.14 -1.53 -27.89
N ALA A 107 10.28 -1.02 -27.42
CA ALA A 107 10.69 -1.15 -26.01
C ALA A 107 9.73 -0.42 -25.05
N ARG A 108 9.24 0.77 -25.45
CA ARG A 108 8.25 1.55 -24.69
C ARG A 108 6.89 0.86 -24.72
N LEU A 109 6.47 0.33 -25.88
CA LEU A 109 5.23 -0.44 -26.02
C LEU A 109 5.27 -1.70 -25.12
N ALA A 110 6.35 -2.48 -25.17
CA ALA A 110 6.50 -3.68 -24.36
C ALA A 110 6.50 -3.40 -22.85
N LEU A 111 7.21 -2.34 -22.41
CA LEU A 111 7.18 -1.90 -21.02
C LEU A 111 5.74 -1.59 -20.58
N LYS A 112 5.03 -0.76 -21.34
CA LYS A 112 3.67 -0.32 -20.96
C LYS A 112 2.65 -1.45 -21.01
N ALA A 113 2.77 -2.36 -21.97
CA ALA A 113 1.91 -3.53 -22.09
C ALA A 113 2.16 -4.57 -20.97
N SER A 114 3.42 -4.83 -20.59
CA SER A 114 3.75 -5.73 -19.45
C SER A 114 3.39 -5.17 -18.07
N GLN A 115 3.31 -3.83 -17.95
CA GLN A 115 2.79 -3.14 -16.76
C GLN A 115 1.26 -3.20 -16.67
N GLY A 116 0.56 -3.54 -17.75
CA GLY A 116 -0.91 -3.44 -17.86
C GLY A 116 -1.45 -2.02 -18.12
N GLU A 117 -0.58 -1.05 -18.47
CA GLU A 117 -0.99 0.35 -18.76
C GLU A 117 -1.64 0.52 -20.14
N MET A 118 -1.44 -0.44 -21.06
CA MET A 118 -1.94 -0.37 -22.43
C MET A 118 -2.65 -1.68 -22.82
N PRO A 119 -3.87 -1.62 -23.39
CA PRO A 119 -4.69 -0.41 -23.56
C PRO A 119 -5.21 0.15 -22.23
N PRO A 120 -5.47 1.48 -22.12
CA PRO A 120 -6.02 2.07 -20.90
C PRO A 120 -7.33 1.40 -20.46
N LEU A 121 -7.50 1.19 -19.15
CA LEU A 121 -8.68 0.55 -18.55
C LEU A 121 -9.01 -0.86 -19.09
N ALA A 122 -8.02 -1.58 -19.63
CA ALA A 122 -8.16 -2.91 -20.22
C ALA A 122 -9.12 -3.85 -19.48
N THR A 123 -9.89 -4.61 -20.26
CA THR A 123 -10.48 -5.87 -19.80
C THR A 123 -9.38 -6.91 -19.54
N PRO A 124 -9.58 -7.92 -18.68
CA PRO A 124 -8.55 -8.93 -18.40
C PRO A 124 -8.01 -9.64 -19.66
N GLU A 125 -8.86 -9.82 -20.68
CA GLU A 125 -8.51 -10.40 -21.98
C GLU A 125 -7.64 -9.47 -22.85
N GLN A 126 -7.88 -8.16 -22.80
CA GLN A 126 -6.99 -7.17 -23.42
C GLN A 126 -5.64 -7.13 -22.69
N THR A 127 -5.63 -7.21 -21.35
CA THR A 127 -4.38 -7.30 -20.57
C THR A 127 -3.57 -8.53 -20.94
N LYS A 128 -4.18 -9.71 -21.13
CA LYS A 128 -3.49 -10.91 -21.63
C LYS A 128 -2.80 -10.66 -22.97
N LYS A 129 -3.55 -10.16 -23.96
CA LYS A 129 -3.03 -9.85 -25.30
C LYS A 129 -1.92 -8.80 -25.28
N ALA A 130 -2.00 -7.84 -24.36
CA ALA A 130 -0.94 -6.86 -24.13
C ALA A 130 0.33 -7.52 -23.52
N VAL A 131 0.20 -8.38 -22.51
CA VAL A 131 1.34 -9.12 -21.92
C VAL A 131 1.97 -10.07 -22.94
N GLU A 132 1.18 -10.75 -23.76
CA GLU A 132 1.66 -11.56 -24.90
C GLU A 132 2.42 -10.70 -25.92
N LEU A 133 1.86 -9.55 -26.33
CA LEU A 133 2.54 -8.60 -27.22
C LEU A 133 3.86 -8.09 -26.62
N ALA A 134 3.89 -7.81 -25.31
CA ALA A 134 5.11 -7.41 -24.62
C ALA A 134 6.21 -8.47 -24.71
N CYS A 135 5.86 -9.74 -24.52
CA CYS A 135 6.78 -10.87 -24.73
C CYS A 135 7.32 -10.91 -26.16
N VAL A 136 6.45 -10.81 -27.18
CA VAL A 136 6.88 -10.91 -28.58
C VAL A 136 7.80 -9.74 -28.94
N LEU A 137 7.45 -8.52 -28.53
CA LEU A 137 8.30 -7.33 -28.71
C LEU A 137 9.66 -7.49 -28.01
N GLN A 138 9.70 -7.97 -26.75
CA GLN A 138 10.95 -8.20 -26.03
C GLN A 138 11.81 -9.27 -26.70
N SER A 139 11.21 -10.38 -27.14
CA SER A 139 11.90 -11.45 -27.89
C SER A 139 12.51 -10.92 -29.19
N TRP A 140 11.75 -10.11 -29.93
CA TRP A 140 12.18 -9.51 -31.20
C TRP A 140 13.32 -8.50 -31.01
N LEU A 141 13.18 -7.57 -30.06
CA LEU A 141 14.20 -6.56 -29.74
C LEU A 141 15.50 -7.21 -29.22
N GLY A 142 15.39 -8.21 -28.35
CA GLY A 142 16.54 -8.95 -27.80
C GLY A 142 17.35 -9.70 -28.86
N GLN A 143 16.76 -9.98 -30.03
CA GLN A 143 17.42 -10.60 -31.19
C GLN A 143 17.89 -9.58 -32.25
N GLY A 144 17.96 -8.29 -31.91
CA GLY A 144 18.39 -7.24 -32.83
C GLY A 144 17.31 -6.79 -33.81
N ALA A 145 16.03 -7.07 -33.52
CA ALA A 145 14.87 -6.65 -34.30
C ALA A 145 14.92 -7.08 -35.79
N PRO A 146 14.96 -8.40 -36.08
CA PRO A 146 15.01 -8.93 -37.43
C PRO A 146 13.75 -8.60 -38.25
N ALA A 147 13.93 -8.38 -39.56
CA ALA A 147 12.83 -8.08 -40.49
C ALA A 147 12.06 -9.32 -40.98
N GLY A 148 12.60 -10.52 -40.76
CA GLY A 148 12.02 -11.77 -41.23
C GLY A 148 11.32 -12.56 -40.12
N THR A 149 11.52 -13.86 -40.15
CA THR A 149 11.02 -14.82 -39.16
C THR A 149 11.96 -14.90 -37.95
N PHE A 150 11.43 -14.98 -36.74
CA PHE A 150 12.21 -15.10 -35.50
C PHE A 150 11.50 -16.01 -34.46
N PRO A 151 12.26 -16.71 -33.59
CA PRO A 151 11.68 -17.43 -32.46
C PRO A 151 11.27 -16.46 -31.34
N VAL A 152 10.12 -16.70 -30.73
CA VAL A 152 9.62 -16.01 -29.53
C VAL A 152 9.92 -16.86 -28.29
N ARG A 153 10.39 -16.21 -27.21
CA ARG A 153 10.62 -16.82 -25.89
C ARG A 153 10.21 -15.83 -24.81
N CYS A 154 9.08 -16.08 -24.14
CA CYS A 154 8.50 -15.13 -23.17
C CYS A 154 9.20 -15.06 -21.80
N GLU A 155 10.25 -15.86 -21.58
CA GLU A 155 10.82 -16.10 -20.25
C GLU A 155 12.34 -16.12 -20.28
N SER A 156 12.92 -15.86 -19.10
CA SER A 156 14.35 -15.80 -18.88
C SER A 156 15.06 -17.13 -19.16
N GLN A 157 16.25 -17.02 -19.74
CA GLN A 157 17.25 -18.09 -19.85
C GLN A 157 18.47 -17.81 -18.94
N ALA A 158 18.29 -17.09 -17.83
CA ALA A 158 19.38 -16.80 -16.90
C ALA A 158 20.09 -18.10 -16.49
N PRO A 159 21.42 -18.20 -16.68
CA PRO A 159 22.15 -19.44 -16.50
C PRO A 159 22.27 -19.78 -15.01
N GLY A 160 22.05 -21.05 -14.69
CA GLY A 160 21.97 -21.53 -13.31
C GLY A 160 20.53 -21.56 -12.82
N GLY A 161 20.03 -22.75 -12.53
CA GLY A 161 18.68 -22.96 -12.01
C GLY A 161 18.67 -24.09 -11.00
N VAL A 162 17.85 -23.94 -9.96
CA VAL A 162 17.77 -24.85 -8.83
C VAL A 162 16.46 -25.61 -8.89
N ALA A 163 16.53 -26.86 -9.36
CA ALA A 163 15.39 -27.75 -9.35
C ALA A 163 15.03 -28.18 -7.91
N VAL A 164 13.74 -28.21 -7.61
CA VAL A 164 13.21 -28.81 -6.38
C VAL A 164 13.14 -30.32 -6.57
N SER A 165 13.57 -31.10 -5.58
CA SER A 165 13.47 -32.56 -5.65
C SER A 165 12.01 -33.01 -5.61
N ALA A 166 11.68 -34.14 -6.24
CA ALA A 166 10.31 -34.66 -6.26
C ALA A 166 9.73 -34.85 -4.83
N SER A 167 10.54 -35.38 -3.90
CA SER A 167 10.15 -35.57 -2.50
C SER A 167 9.87 -34.26 -1.76
N VAL A 168 10.63 -33.19 -2.01
CA VAL A 168 10.31 -31.86 -1.47
C VAL A 168 9.02 -31.35 -2.11
N ALA A 169 8.93 -31.37 -3.45
CA ALA A 169 7.80 -30.86 -4.22
C ALA A 169 6.45 -31.48 -3.82
N GLU A 170 6.36 -32.81 -3.66
CA GLU A 170 5.14 -33.53 -3.29
C GLU A 170 4.70 -33.29 -1.84
N ALA A 171 5.67 -33.15 -0.93
CA ALA A 171 5.43 -32.98 0.50
C ALA A 171 5.20 -31.51 0.92
N MET A 172 5.46 -30.52 0.06
CA MET A 172 5.38 -29.10 0.38
C MET A 172 4.08 -28.65 1.07
N THR A 173 4.25 -27.76 2.05
CA THR A 173 3.22 -27.03 2.79
C THR A 173 3.61 -25.55 2.97
N ASP A 174 2.76 -24.75 3.59
CA ASP A 174 3.12 -23.40 4.05
C ASP A 174 4.21 -23.35 5.15
N LEU A 175 4.55 -24.51 5.74
CA LEU A 175 5.65 -24.71 6.69
C LEU A 175 6.88 -25.42 6.07
N GLY A 176 6.90 -25.66 4.75
CA GLY A 176 7.93 -26.45 4.08
C GLY A 176 7.50 -27.90 3.80
N ASN A 177 8.41 -28.73 3.28
CA ASN A 177 8.15 -30.15 3.01
C ASN A 177 8.14 -31.02 4.28
N CYS A 178 8.86 -30.59 5.32
CA CYS A 178 9.01 -31.31 6.57
C CYS A 178 9.22 -30.34 7.73
N ILE A 179 9.02 -30.80 8.96
CA ILE A 179 9.36 -30.09 10.18
C ILE A 179 10.76 -30.55 10.65
N PRO A 180 11.76 -29.65 10.65
CA PRO A 180 13.08 -29.96 11.18
C PRO A 180 13.03 -30.24 12.67
N ASP A 181 13.79 -31.23 13.14
CA ASP A 181 13.96 -31.45 14.56
C ASP A 181 14.78 -30.30 15.19
N VAL A 182 14.19 -29.72 16.24
CA VAL A 182 14.68 -28.59 17.06
C VAL A 182 14.98 -29.01 18.51
N ALA A 183 14.91 -30.30 18.84
CA ALA A 183 15.31 -30.82 20.15
C ALA A 183 16.83 -30.92 20.30
N ALA A 184 17.57 -30.98 19.19
CA ALA A 184 19.02 -30.82 19.18
C ALA A 184 19.40 -29.36 19.50
N THR A 185 20.00 -29.15 20.67
CA THR A 185 20.43 -27.84 21.22
C THR A 185 21.40 -27.04 20.35
N GLU A 186 21.92 -27.64 19.28
CA GLU A 186 22.95 -27.05 18.40
C GLU A 186 22.38 -26.39 17.14
N ARG A 187 21.06 -26.42 16.91
CA ARG A 187 20.41 -25.85 15.70
C ARG A 187 19.96 -24.39 15.83
N LEU A 188 20.84 -23.56 16.37
CA LEU A 188 21.05 -22.24 15.77
C LEU A 188 21.86 -22.45 14.48
N GLY A 189 21.20 -22.93 13.43
CA GLY A 189 21.80 -22.91 12.10
C GLY A 189 22.23 -21.47 11.79
N SER A 190 23.44 -21.29 11.29
CA SER A 190 24.01 -19.96 11.09
C SER A 190 24.83 -19.94 9.81
N ASP A 191 24.81 -18.80 9.13
CA ASP A 191 25.50 -18.61 7.86
C ASP A 191 26.22 -17.25 7.88
N PRO A 192 27.27 -17.11 8.72
CA PRO A 192 27.91 -15.81 8.97
C PRO A 192 28.52 -15.18 7.72
N ASP A 193 28.97 -15.99 6.76
CA ASP A 193 29.46 -15.52 5.47
C ASP A 193 28.33 -14.88 4.65
N LYS A 194 27.19 -15.57 4.52
CA LYS A 194 25.98 -15.03 3.89
C LYS A 194 25.44 -13.81 4.65
N ASP A 195 25.53 -13.79 5.97
CA ASP A 195 25.12 -12.65 6.79
C ASP A 195 25.99 -11.42 6.54
N ALA A 196 27.31 -11.60 6.42
CA ALA A 196 28.24 -10.53 6.04
C ALA A 196 27.93 -9.99 4.63
N VAL A 197 27.64 -10.87 3.65
CA VAL A 197 27.18 -10.46 2.31
C VAL A 197 25.92 -9.61 2.41
N PHE A 198 24.89 -10.11 3.09
CA PHE A 198 23.61 -9.38 3.23
C PHE A 198 23.74 -8.07 4.00
N ALA A 199 24.64 -7.99 4.99
CA ALA A 199 24.89 -6.75 5.74
C ALA A 199 25.54 -5.68 4.85
N ALA A 200 26.39 -6.09 3.89
CA ALA A 200 27.04 -5.21 2.93
C ALA A 200 26.14 -4.78 1.76
N LEU A 201 25.00 -5.44 1.51
CA LEU A 201 24.09 -5.07 0.43
C LEU A 201 23.47 -3.68 0.65
N THR A 202 23.56 -2.85 -0.39
CA THR A 202 22.82 -1.59 -0.57
C THR A 202 21.66 -1.72 -1.56
N LYS A 203 21.62 -2.80 -2.33
CA LYS A 203 20.55 -3.22 -3.23
C LYS A 203 20.52 -4.75 -3.30
N LEU A 204 19.38 -5.33 -3.67
CA LEU A 204 19.27 -6.77 -3.87
C LEU A 204 19.97 -7.21 -5.18
N PRO A 205 20.56 -8.42 -5.25
CA PRO A 205 21.21 -8.94 -6.45
C PRO A 205 20.19 -9.44 -7.49
N PRO A 206 20.60 -9.63 -8.76
CA PRO A 206 19.68 -9.94 -9.85
C PRO A 206 18.96 -11.28 -9.74
N LEU A 207 19.59 -12.35 -9.25
CA LEU A 207 18.94 -13.65 -9.07
C LEU A 207 18.67 -13.93 -7.58
N LEU A 208 17.59 -14.67 -7.29
CA LEU A 208 17.31 -15.12 -5.92
C LEU A 208 18.40 -16.08 -5.42
N SER A 209 18.94 -16.90 -6.32
CA SER A 209 20.09 -17.79 -6.07
C SER A 209 21.38 -17.05 -5.71
N ASP A 210 21.57 -15.82 -6.19
CA ASP A 210 22.69 -14.96 -5.79
C ASP A 210 22.55 -14.48 -4.33
N THR A 211 21.34 -14.57 -3.76
CA THR A 211 21.10 -14.33 -2.32
C THR A 211 21.29 -15.61 -1.51
N ASP A 212 20.76 -16.73 -2.00
CA ASP A 212 20.76 -18.03 -1.34
C ASP A 212 20.34 -19.11 -2.33
N THR A 213 21.22 -20.07 -2.63
CA THR A 213 20.88 -21.21 -3.48
C THR A 213 19.85 -22.13 -2.81
N ASP A 214 19.95 -22.34 -1.49
CA ASP A 214 19.09 -23.26 -0.74
C ASP A 214 17.67 -22.71 -0.60
N ILE A 215 17.47 -21.39 -0.56
CA ILE A 215 16.12 -20.78 -0.56
C ILE A 215 15.34 -21.09 -1.85
N SER A 216 16.04 -21.47 -2.93
CA SER A 216 15.41 -21.84 -4.19
C SER A 216 14.98 -23.32 -4.24
N THR A 217 15.50 -24.15 -3.33
CA THR A 217 15.15 -25.58 -3.19
C THR A 217 13.89 -25.82 -2.35
N PHE A 218 13.58 -24.92 -1.41
CA PHE A 218 12.60 -25.12 -0.31
C PHE A 218 12.80 -26.38 0.55
N ASP A 219 13.98 -26.98 0.51
CA ASP A 219 14.38 -28.09 1.38
C ASP A 219 14.47 -27.60 2.83
N ALA A 220 13.43 -27.87 3.62
CA ALA A 220 13.28 -27.31 4.96
C ALA A 220 14.37 -27.78 5.93
N GLU A 221 14.95 -28.96 5.70
CA GLU A 221 16.03 -29.49 6.52
C GLU A 221 17.34 -28.71 6.28
N LYS A 222 17.73 -28.52 5.01
CA LYS A 222 18.91 -27.70 4.64
C LYS A 222 18.76 -26.26 5.10
N LEU A 223 17.57 -25.70 4.91
CA LEU A 223 17.27 -24.32 5.31
C LEU A 223 17.39 -24.13 6.82
N ALA A 224 16.87 -25.07 7.63
CA ALA A 224 17.00 -25.00 9.09
C ALA A 224 18.43 -25.24 9.57
N ALA A 225 19.21 -26.11 8.90
CA ALA A 225 20.64 -26.26 9.17
C ALA A 225 21.43 -24.96 8.95
N ARG A 226 20.93 -24.06 8.09
CA ARG A 226 21.44 -22.69 7.88
C ARG A 226 20.63 -21.59 8.60
N GLY A 227 19.76 -21.91 9.56
CA GLY A 227 19.07 -20.89 10.38
C GLY A 227 17.83 -20.26 9.75
N THR A 228 17.33 -20.82 8.65
CA THR A 228 16.14 -20.35 7.94
C THR A 228 14.95 -21.24 8.28
N PHE A 229 13.92 -20.69 8.93
CA PHE A 229 12.76 -21.43 9.45
C PHE A 229 11.44 -20.92 8.87
N ALA A 230 10.50 -21.83 8.60
CA ALA A 230 9.18 -21.49 8.07
C ALA A 230 8.16 -21.13 9.16
N PHE A 231 7.19 -20.28 8.85
CA PHE A 231 6.13 -19.85 9.77
C PHE A 231 4.80 -19.53 9.05
N ALA A 232 3.68 -19.61 9.77
CA ALA A 232 2.33 -19.44 9.23
C ALA A 232 1.48 -18.49 10.11
N PRO A 233 1.11 -17.28 9.64
CA PRO A 233 0.34 -16.33 10.45
C PRO A 233 -1.10 -16.79 10.70
N THR A 234 -1.59 -16.50 11.91
CA THR A 234 -2.99 -16.70 12.34
C THR A 234 -4.00 -16.01 11.43
N TYR A 235 -3.67 -14.78 11.02
CA TYR A 235 -4.52 -13.88 10.25
C TYR A 235 -3.88 -13.58 8.88
N PRO A 236 -3.86 -14.54 7.94
CA PRO A 236 -3.12 -14.39 6.69
C PRO A 236 -3.72 -13.32 5.77
N LEU A 237 -2.83 -12.56 5.13
CA LEU A 237 -3.14 -11.69 4.00
C LEU A 237 -3.70 -12.50 2.82
N PHE A 238 -4.91 -12.16 2.38
CA PHE A 238 -5.49 -12.55 1.10
C PHE A 238 -4.65 -11.95 -0.04
N SER A 239 -4.42 -12.72 -1.09
CA SER A 239 -3.70 -12.25 -2.28
C SER A 239 -4.16 -13.10 -3.45
N ASP A 240 -5.37 -12.83 -3.95
CA ASP A 240 -5.97 -13.55 -5.08
C ASP A 240 -5.91 -15.10 -4.91
N SER A 241 -6.29 -15.58 -3.73
CA SER A 241 -6.22 -17.00 -3.34
C SER A 241 -4.84 -17.69 -3.47
N ALA A 242 -3.75 -16.94 -3.63
CA ALA A 242 -2.40 -17.51 -3.69
C ALA A 242 -2.00 -18.15 -2.35
N LYS A 243 -1.47 -19.37 -2.41
CA LYS A 243 -0.84 -20.07 -1.27
C LYS A 243 0.54 -19.50 -1.00
N LYS A 244 1.03 -19.59 0.24
CA LYS A 244 2.17 -18.78 0.68
C LYS A 244 3.10 -19.55 1.63
N LEU A 245 4.32 -19.83 1.19
CA LEU A 245 5.43 -20.20 2.07
C LEU A 245 6.07 -18.92 2.61
N ARG A 246 6.30 -18.85 3.92
CA ARG A 246 7.04 -17.74 4.55
C ARG A 246 8.17 -18.30 5.37
N GLN A 247 9.35 -17.72 5.21
CA GLN A 247 10.55 -18.11 5.94
C GLN A 247 11.19 -16.88 6.56
N VAL A 248 11.74 -17.06 7.76
CA VAL A 248 12.56 -16.08 8.47
C VAL A 248 13.95 -16.66 8.65
N HIS A 249 14.97 -15.84 8.42
CA HIS A 249 16.34 -16.11 8.83
C HIS A 249 16.81 -14.96 9.71
N VAL A 250 17.34 -15.27 10.89
CA VAL A 250 17.92 -14.30 11.83
C VAL A 250 19.45 -14.47 11.80
N PRO A 251 20.25 -13.38 11.74
CA PRO A 251 21.70 -13.49 11.59
C PRO A 251 22.38 -14.30 12.70
N ALA A 252 23.54 -14.87 12.39
CA ALA A 252 24.38 -15.61 13.33
C ALA A 252 24.58 -14.88 14.67
N GLY A 253 24.24 -15.55 15.78
CA GLY A 253 24.35 -14.99 17.14
C GLY A 253 23.30 -13.94 17.50
N GLN A 254 22.28 -13.72 16.67
CA GLN A 254 21.13 -12.83 16.94
C GLN A 254 19.83 -13.63 17.10
N SER A 255 18.83 -13.02 17.73
CA SER A 255 17.48 -13.58 17.88
C SER A 255 16.44 -12.46 17.77
N ILE A 256 15.22 -12.80 17.37
CA ILE A 256 14.08 -11.89 17.49
C ILE A 256 13.62 -11.88 18.95
N ARG A 257 13.90 -10.80 19.68
CA ARG A 257 13.59 -10.71 21.11
C ARG A 257 12.13 -10.32 21.30
N TYR A 258 11.36 -11.18 21.96
CA TYR A 258 10.06 -10.83 22.53
C TYR A 258 10.26 -9.97 23.78
N ASP A 259 9.47 -8.90 23.88
CA ASP A 259 9.45 -8.00 25.00
C ASP A 259 8.14 -8.17 25.77
N VAL A 260 8.19 -8.79 26.95
CA VAL A 260 7.00 -9.15 27.74
C VAL A 260 6.20 -7.96 28.25
N GLN A 261 6.83 -6.78 28.39
CA GLN A 261 6.16 -5.56 28.89
C GLN A 261 5.36 -4.87 27.78
N THR A 262 6.00 -4.64 26.63
CA THR A 262 5.36 -4.01 25.46
C THR A 262 4.51 -4.98 24.64
N ARG A 263 4.76 -6.30 24.80
CA ARG A 263 4.22 -7.41 24.01
C ARG A 263 4.55 -7.30 22.52
N ALA A 264 5.74 -6.81 22.19
CA ALA A 264 6.24 -6.61 20.83
C ALA A 264 7.46 -7.50 20.53
N PHE A 265 7.80 -7.63 19.24
CA PHE A 265 9.08 -8.22 18.79
C PHE A 265 10.07 -7.12 18.41
N HIS A 266 11.29 -7.21 18.94
CA HIS A 266 12.45 -6.51 18.42
C HIS A 266 13.15 -7.40 17.39
N ILE A 267 13.00 -7.06 16.12
CA ILE A 267 13.63 -7.77 15.00
C ILE A 267 15.00 -7.12 14.75
N PRO A 268 16.13 -7.85 14.90
CA PRO A 268 17.45 -7.25 14.69
C PRO A 268 17.69 -6.92 13.20
N PRO A 269 18.50 -5.88 12.90
CA PRO A 269 18.93 -5.60 11.53
C PRO A 269 19.55 -6.83 10.85
N ASN A 270 19.49 -6.85 9.53
CA ASN A 270 19.91 -7.96 8.68
C ASN A 270 19.07 -9.25 8.79
N THR A 271 18.01 -9.28 9.62
CA THR A 271 16.99 -10.34 9.55
C THR A 271 16.35 -10.36 8.16
N ARG A 272 16.22 -11.55 7.58
CA ARG A 272 15.69 -11.79 6.23
C ARG A 272 14.33 -12.45 6.31
N PHE A 273 13.35 -11.88 5.61
CA PHE A 273 12.03 -12.48 5.42
C PHE A 273 11.82 -12.81 3.94
N TYR A 274 11.59 -14.08 3.66
CA TYR A 274 11.26 -14.57 2.32
C TYR A 274 9.78 -14.98 2.29
N LYS A 275 9.08 -14.62 1.22
CA LYS A 275 7.65 -14.92 1.05
C LYS A 275 7.38 -15.33 -0.40
N THR A 276 7.26 -16.63 -0.62
CA THR A 276 6.93 -17.20 -1.94
C THR A 276 5.42 -17.32 -2.10
N PHE A 277 4.90 -16.85 -3.23
CA PHE A 277 3.49 -16.93 -3.60
C PHE A 277 3.31 -17.98 -4.70
N PHE A 278 2.30 -18.82 -4.52
CA PHE A 278 1.99 -19.92 -5.43
C PHE A 278 0.55 -19.84 -5.93
N LYS A 279 0.33 -20.19 -7.20
CA LYS A 279 -1.00 -20.30 -7.80
C LYS A 279 -1.32 -21.74 -8.14
N ALA A 280 -2.57 -22.12 -7.92
CA ALA A 280 -3.08 -23.45 -8.23
C ALA A 280 -3.18 -23.65 -9.74
N VAL A 281 -2.83 -24.85 -10.19
CA VAL A 281 -2.91 -25.33 -11.57
C VAL A 281 -3.57 -26.71 -11.54
N ALA A 282 -4.69 -26.85 -12.25
CA ALA A 282 -5.31 -28.15 -12.48
C ALA A 282 -4.53 -28.91 -13.56
N GLY A 283 -3.89 -30.00 -13.15
CA GLY A 283 -3.08 -30.86 -14.02
C GLY A 283 -3.92 -31.76 -14.93
N LYS A 284 -3.28 -32.36 -15.93
CA LYS A 284 -3.93 -33.26 -16.89
C LYS A 284 -4.41 -34.59 -16.29
N ASP A 285 -3.88 -34.96 -15.15
CA ASP A 285 -4.25 -36.10 -14.33
C ASP A 285 -5.41 -35.81 -13.35
N GLY A 286 -5.90 -34.56 -13.30
CA GLY A 286 -6.97 -34.12 -12.41
C GLY A 286 -6.48 -33.61 -11.05
N ASP A 287 -5.20 -33.77 -10.72
CA ASP A 287 -4.61 -33.25 -9.49
C ASP A 287 -4.39 -31.73 -9.56
N VAL A 288 -4.61 -31.04 -8.44
CA VAL A 288 -4.24 -29.63 -8.31
C VAL A 288 -2.85 -29.51 -7.71
N ARG A 289 -1.92 -28.93 -8.48
CA ARG A 289 -0.55 -28.63 -8.06
C ARG A 289 -0.27 -27.14 -8.13
N TYR A 290 0.83 -26.68 -7.55
CA TYR A 290 1.08 -25.26 -7.32
C TYR A 290 2.31 -24.74 -8.06
N GLN A 291 2.11 -23.78 -8.96
CA GLN A 291 3.17 -23.05 -9.64
C GLN A 291 3.68 -21.91 -8.75
N ARG A 292 5.00 -21.79 -8.59
CA ARG A 292 5.66 -20.60 -8.02
C ARG A 292 5.50 -19.43 -8.99
N ILE A 293 5.09 -18.26 -8.49
CA ILE A 293 4.97 -17.05 -9.32
C ILE A 293 5.99 -15.99 -8.90
N GLU A 294 6.04 -15.68 -7.61
CA GLU A 294 6.96 -14.66 -7.07
C GLU A 294 7.52 -15.05 -5.70
N THR A 295 8.70 -14.53 -5.36
CA THR A 295 9.27 -14.57 -4.00
C THR A 295 9.68 -13.16 -3.60
N ARG A 296 9.03 -12.62 -2.57
CA ARG A 296 9.39 -11.31 -2.01
C ARG A 296 10.42 -11.48 -0.91
N LEU A 297 11.49 -10.70 -0.98
CA LEU A 297 12.56 -10.64 0.01
C LEU A 297 12.51 -9.28 0.71
N ILE A 298 12.60 -9.29 2.03
CA ILE A 298 12.85 -8.11 2.87
C ILE A 298 14.10 -8.39 3.71
N VAL A 299 15.02 -7.44 3.75
CA VAL A 299 16.20 -7.44 4.62
C VAL A 299 16.10 -6.23 5.53
N VAL A 300 15.85 -6.48 6.81
CA VAL A 300 15.60 -5.43 7.81
C VAL A 300 16.84 -4.55 7.98
N ARG A 301 16.62 -3.23 8.07
CA ARG A 301 17.63 -2.23 8.41
C ARG A 301 17.15 -1.36 9.57
N GLU A 302 18.06 -0.56 10.11
CA GLU A 302 17.75 0.46 11.11
C GLU A 302 18.31 1.82 10.63
N PRO A 303 17.48 2.86 10.48
CA PRO A 303 16.02 2.87 10.64
C PRO A 303 15.29 1.98 9.61
N TRP A 304 14.11 1.49 10.01
CA TRP A 304 13.35 0.47 9.25
C TRP A 304 12.98 0.88 7.82
N ASN A 305 12.84 2.18 7.56
CA ASN A 305 12.50 2.72 6.24
C ASN A 305 13.67 2.62 5.23
N GLN A 306 14.85 2.19 5.67
CA GLN A 306 15.99 1.84 4.81
C GLN A 306 16.06 0.34 4.51
N SER A 307 15.10 -0.47 4.97
CA SER A 307 15.08 -1.93 4.72
C SER A 307 15.13 -2.22 3.22
N LEU A 308 15.99 -3.15 2.80
CA LEU A 308 16.01 -3.56 1.39
C LEU A 308 14.80 -4.46 1.14
N PHE A 309 14.13 -4.26 0.01
CA PHE A 309 13.04 -5.12 -0.39
C PHE A 309 12.94 -5.24 -1.91
N GLY A 310 12.36 -6.34 -2.38
CA GLY A 310 12.15 -6.59 -3.80
C GLY A 310 11.38 -7.88 -4.05
N THR A 311 10.90 -8.03 -5.27
CA THR A 311 10.17 -9.22 -5.73
C THR A 311 11.01 -9.94 -6.76
N TYR A 312 11.27 -11.22 -6.55
CA TYR A 312 11.84 -12.13 -7.55
C TYR A 312 10.72 -12.87 -8.29
N LEU A 313 10.84 -13.03 -9.60
CA LEU A 313 9.82 -13.61 -10.47
C LEU A 313 10.30 -14.93 -11.04
N TRP A 314 9.53 -16.00 -10.83
CA TRP A 314 9.89 -17.35 -11.25
C TRP A 314 9.56 -17.59 -12.73
N ASN A 315 10.43 -18.32 -13.43
CA ASN A 315 10.11 -18.88 -14.76
C ASN A 315 9.09 -20.04 -14.67
N SER A 316 8.53 -20.47 -15.81
CA SER A 316 7.54 -21.58 -15.89
C SER A 316 8.10 -22.95 -15.48
N GLU A 317 9.42 -23.10 -15.55
CA GLU A 317 10.14 -24.26 -14.99
C GLU A 317 10.22 -24.21 -13.46
N GLY A 318 10.10 -23.02 -12.86
CA GLY A 318 10.38 -22.77 -11.45
C GLY A 318 11.85 -22.97 -11.08
N THR A 319 12.77 -22.97 -12.03
CA THR A 319 14.20 -23.22 -11.80
C THR A 319 14.96 -21.94 -11.46
N VAL A 320 14.51 -20.79 -11.95
CA VAL A 320 15.18 -19.49 -11.79
C VAL A 320 14.18 -18.44 -11.33
N ALA A 321 14.63 -17.52 -10.47
CA ALA A 321 13.84 -16.35 -10.05
C ALA A 321 14.66 -15.06 -10.16
N GLU A 322 14.19 -14.12 -10.99
CA GLU A 322 14.89 -12.85 -11.30
C GLU A 322 14.25 -11.66 -10.58
N LEU A 323 15.09 -10.74 -10.10
CA LEU A 323 14.64 -9.50 -9.46
C LEU A 323 13.85 -8.66 -10.46
N HIS A 324 12.62 -8.31 -10.07
CA HIS A 324 11.68 -7.56 -10.89
C HIS A 324 12.18 -6.13 -11.14
N ASP A 325 12.58 -5.86 -12.38
CA ASP A 325 13.34 -4.69 -12.77
C ASP A 325 12.54 -3.63 -13.56
N LEU A 326 11.31 -3.92 -14.01
CA LEU A 326 10.50 -3.02 -14.85
C LEU A 326 10.37 -1.64 -14.20
N ARG A 327 10.45 -0.57 -15.00
CA ARG A 327 10.66 0.79 -14.48
C ARG A 327 9.44 1.71 -14.50
N TYR A 328 9.35 2.53 -13.47
CA TYR A 328 8.54 3.74 -13.44
C TYR A 328 9.08 4.79 -14.43
N ARG A 329 8.30 5.82 -14.74
CA ARG A 329 8.67 6.87 -15.73
C ARG A 329 9.85 7.75 -15.33
N ASN A 330 10.20 7.80 -14.04
CA ASN A 330 11.41 8.43 -13.54
C ASN A 330 12.68 7.54 -13.69
N GLY A 331 12.54 6.29 -14.14
CA GLY A 331 13.66 5.36 -14.32
C GLY A 331 14.01 4.54 -13.07
N GLU A 332 13.22 4.62 -11.99
CA GLU A 332 13.32 3.71 -10.84
C GLU A 332 12.71 2.35 -11.18
N SER A 333 13.34 1.26 -10.73
CA SER A 333 12.86 -0.11 -10.96
C SER A 333 11.71 -0.52 -10.03
N PHE A 334 11.20 -1.74 -10.23
CA PHE A 334 10.13 -2.36 -9.44
C PHE A 334 8.78 -1.62 -9.55
N SER A 335 8.34 -1.34 -10.77
CA SER A 335 6.96 -0.91 -11.08
C SER A 335 5.94 -2.07 -10.98
N ASP A 336 4.64 -1.79 -11.09
CA ASP A 336 3.61 -2.85 -11.18
C ASP A 336 3.86 -3.74 -12.42
N ARG A 337 3.56 -5.05 -12.33
CA ARG A 337 3.67 -6.00 -13.47
C ARG A 337 2.50 -6.97 -13.50
N VAL A 338 2.04 -7.32 -14.69
CA VAL A 338 1.09 -8.42 -14.89
C VAL A 338 1.80 -9.58 -15.57
N VAL A 339 1.58 -10.79 -15.07
CA VAL A 339 1.99 -12.04 -15.71
C VAL A 339 0.77 -12.93 -15.95
N VAL A 340 0.84 -13.79 -16.95
CA VAL A 340 -0.22 -14.74 -17.30
C VAL A 340 0.28 -16.14 -16.97
N TYR A 341 -0.52 -16.92 -16.22
CA TYR A 341 -0.21 -18.31 -15.90
C TYR A 341 -1.33 -19.25 -16.37
N THR A 342 -0.99 -20.52 -16.61
CA THR A 342 -1.96 -21.57 -16.95
C THR A 342 -2.65 -22.06 -15.68
N GLU A 343 -3.94 -21.83 -15.54
CA GLU A 343 -4.76 -22.29 -14.42
C GLU A 343 -5.25 -23.73 -14.61
N ASN A 344 -5.42 -24.17 -15.86
CA ASN A 344 -5.87 -25.53 -16.18
C ASN A 344 -5.18 -26.06 -17.45
N GLU A 345 -4.46 -27.17 -17.31
CA GLU A 345 -3.66 -27.79 -18.38
C GLU A 345 -4.46 -28.68 -19.33
N VAL A 346 -5.68 -29.09 -18.94
CA VAL A 346 -6.61 -29.86 -19.79
C VAL A 346 -7.28 -28.91 -20.79
N THR A 347 -7.77 -27.77 -20.31
CA THR A 347 -8.52 -26.81 -21.14
C THR A 347 -7.65 -25.70 -21.71
N GLY A 348 -6.37 -25.62 -21.33
CA GLY A 348 -5.47 -24.50 -21.68
C GLY A 348 -5.90 -23.15 -21.09
N LYS A 349 -6.73 -23.14 -20.04
CA LYS A 349 -7.27 -21.89 -19.47
C LYS A 349 -6.16 -21.13 -18.76
N THR A 350 -5.96 -19.87 -19.14
CA THR A 350 -5.00 -18.96 -18.50
C THR A 350 -5.69 -17.92 -17.63
N ARG A 351 -4.93 -17.31 -16.71
CA ARG A 351 -5.41 -16.24 -15.83
C ARG A 351 -4.30 -15.23 -15.53
N ASN A 352 -4.65 -13.97 -15.34
CA ASN A 352 -3.74 -12.90 -14.93
C ASN A 352 -3.34 -13.07 -13.45
N TYR A 353 -2.10 -12.70 -13.15
CA TYR A 353 -1.59 -12.49 -11.81
C TYR A 353 -0.87 -11.13 -11.76
N ALA A 354 -1.24 -10.29 -10.81
CA ALA A 354 -0.67 -8.96 -10.67
C ALA A 354 0.36 -8.90 -9.54
N ILE A 355 1.55 -8.40 -9.87
CA ILE A 355 2.66 -8.15 -8.95
C ILE A 355 2.67 -6.65 -8.63
N PRO A 356 2.48 -6.26 -7.36
CA PRO A 356 2.52 -4.87 -6.94
C PRO A 356 3.96 -4.34 -6.94
N GLY A 357 4.16 -3.13 -7.47
CA GLY A 357 5.43 -2.42 -7.46
C GLY A 357 5.81 -1.80 -6.12
N ALA A 358 6.95 -1.13 -6.09
CA ALA A 358 7.58 -0.57 -4.90
C ALA A 358 6.66 0.39 -4.14
N HIS A 359 5.96 1.31 -4.83
CA HIS A 359 5.02 2.24 -4.18
C HIS A 359 3.91 1.52 -3.41
N ARG A 360 3.34 0.46 -3.98
CA ARG A 360 2.30 -0.34 -3.30
C ARG A 360 2.87 -1.14 -2.14
N CYS A 361 4.09 -1.65 -2.28
CA CYS A 361 4.80 -2.34 -1.20
C CYS A 361 5.09 -1.38 -0.03
N VAL A 362 5.66 -0.20 -0.28
CA VAL A 362 5.91 0.82 0.75
C VAL A 362 4.61 1.26 1.43
N ASN A 363 3.56 1.56 0.66
CA ASN A 363 2.24 1.95 1.19
C ASN A 363 1.62 0.89 2.13
N CYS A 364 1.97 -0.38 1.98
CA CYS A 364 1.47 -1.48 2.82
C CYS A 364 2.43 -1.76 4.01
N HIS A 365 3.73 -1.69 3.80
CA HIS A 365 4.74 -2.06 4.81
C HIS A 365 5.11 -0.92 5.78
N SER A 366 4.89 0.35 5.41
CA SER A 366 5.07 1.50 6.31
C SER A 366 4.13 1.46 7.53
N GLY A 367 2.91 0.98 7.33
CA GLY A 367 1.94 0.70 8.39
C GLY A 367 2.16 -0.61 9.15
N SER A 368 3.37 -1.18 9.14
CA SER A 368 3.71 -2.35 9.96
C SER A 368 3.55 -2.05 11.46
N GLU A 369 2.86 -2.94 12.18
CA GLU A 369 2.54 -2.78 13.62
C GLU A 369 3.79 -2.52 14.47
N GLY A 370 4.86 -3.27 14.20
CA GLY A 370 6.14 -3.14 14.90
C GLY A 370 7.08 -2.06 14.33
N GLN A 371 6.64 -1.24 13.38
CA GLN A 371 7.46 -0.21 12.71
C GLN A 371 8.83 -0.75 12.30
N ASN A 372 8.81 -1.86 11.54
CA ASN A 372 9.99 -2.66 11.20
C ASN A 372 9.96 -3.14 9.73
N PHE A 373 9.02 -2.62 8.93
CA PHE A 373 8.77 -3.01 7.54
C PHE A 373 8.35 -4.48 7.33
N VAL A 374 8.07 -5.26 8.39
CA VAL A 374 7.68 -6.67 8.30
C VAL A 374 6.17 -6.82 8.50
N LEU A 375 5.53 -7.65 7.66
CA LEU A 375 4.11 -7.98 7.73
C LEU A 375 3.90 -9.48 7.94
N GLY A 376 2.96 -9.84 8.82
CA GLY A 376 2.61 -11.23 9.10
C GLY A 376 3.48 -11.91 10.16
N PHE A 377 4.48 -11.22 10.73
CA PHE A 377 5.33 -11.72 11.81
C PHE A 377 5.20 -10.79 13.03
N THR A 378 4.12 -10.95 13.79
CA THR A 378 3.88 -10.23 15.05
C THR A 378 3.52 -11.21 16.16
N PRO A 379 3.69 -10.87 17.45
CA PRO A 379 3.38 -11.79 18.55
C PRO A 379 1.94 -12.33 18.51
N LEU A 380 0.98 -11.49 18.09
CA LEU A 380 -0.40 -11.89 17.85
C LEU A 380 -0.54 -12.85 16.66
N GLN A 381 0.16 -12.60 15.55
CA GLN A 381 0.03 -13.41 14.34
C GLN A 381 0.77 -14.76 14.44
N LEU A 382 1.85 -14.87 15.21
CA LEU A 382 2.51 -16.16 15.44
C LEU A 382 1.77 -17.04 16.45
N ASN A 383 0.92 -16.48 17.31
CA ASN A 383 0.08 -17.23 18.25
C ASN A 383 -1.06 -17.97 17.52
N ARG A 384 -0.71 -19.01 16.76
CA ARG A 384 -1.61 -19.75 15.85
C ARG A 384 -2.77 -20.38 16.63
N ARG A 385 -3.99 -20.07 16.18
CA ARG A 385 -5.25 -20.51 16.80
C ARG A 385 -5.95 -21.57 15.99
N ALA A 386 -6.73 -22.42 16.65
CA ALA A 386 -7.49 -23.48 16.01
C ALA A 386 -8.68 -22.90 15.19
N PRO A 387 -9.26 -23.67 14.25
CA PRO A 387 -10.41 -23.21 13.47
C PRO A 387 -11.59 -22.85 14.38
N GLY A 388 -12.19 -21.68 14.18
CA GLY A 388 -13.29 -21.16 15.01
C GLY A 388 -12.86 -20.44 16.29
N GLU A 389 -11.59 -20.51 16.70
CA GLU A 389 -11.08 -19.73 17.84
C GLU A 389 -10.67 -18.32 17.43
N ALA A 390 -10.84 -17.35 18.32
CA ALA A 390 -10.20 -16.02 18.24
C ALA A 390 -10.40 -15.27 16.90
N GLY A 391 -11.49 -15.53 16.17
CA GLY A 391 -11.73 -14.92 14.86
C GLY A 391 -11.09 -15.64 13.67
N VAL A 392 -10.51 -16.82 13.88
CA VAL A 392 -10.15 -17.75 12.81
C VAL A 392 -11.43 -18.40 12.27
N ASP A 393 -11.54 -18.46 10.95
CA ASP A 393 -12.62 -19.12 10.21
C ASP A 393 -12.76 -20.59 10.64
N PRO A 394 -13.98 -21.08 11.00
CA PRO A 394 -14.18 -22.49 11.35
C PRO A 394 -13.85 -23.47 10.22
N ASN A 395 -13.86 -23.01 8.96
CA ASN A 395 -13.52 -23.82 7.80
C ASN A 395 -12.01 -23.76 7.46
N ALA A 396 -11.22 -23.00 8.24
CA ALA A 396 -9.78 -23.00 8.10
C ALA A 396 -9.24 -24.42 8.35
N ARG A 397 -8.35 -24.89 7.47
CA ARG A 397 -7.61 -26.12 7.69
C ARG A 397 -6.33 -25.76 8.42
N ILE A 398 -6.25 -26.15 9.69
CA ILE A 398 -5.12 -25.88 10.57
C ILE A 398 -4.77 -27.18 11.28
N GLN A 399 -3.51 -27.55 11.26
CA GLN A 399 -3.01 -28.79 11.88
C GLN A 399 -1.95 -28.52 12.95
N GLU A 400 -1.55 -29.59 13.64
CA GLU A 400 -0.74 -29.55 14.86
C GLU A 400 0.60 -28.82 14.69
N ASP A 401 1.25 -28.96 13.53
CA ASP A 401 2.55 -28.31 13.32
C ASP A 401 2.40 -26.80 13.06
N GLU A 402 1.25 -26.31 12.59
CA GLU A 402 0.98 -24.86 12.55
C GLU A 402 0.77 -24.30 13.96
N LEU A 403 0.03 -25.03 14.80
CA LEU A 403 -0.30 -24.61 16.16
C LEU A 403 0.94 -24.60 17.08
N GLY A 404 1.84 -25.57 16.91
CA GLY A 404 3.11 -25.66 17.66
C GLY A 404 4.25 -24.76 17.17
N GLN A 405 4.02 -23.85 16.23
CA GLN A 405 5.13 -23.13 15.57
C GLN A 405 5.94 -22.22 16.51
N VAL A 406 5.30 -21.57 17.49
CA VAL A 406 5.98 -20.69 18.46
C VAL A 406 6.98 -21.48 19.29
N GLU A 407 6.56 -22.66 19.78
CA GLU A 407 7.42 -23.56 20.54
C GLU A 407 8.65 -23.98 19.72
N ARG A 408 8.48 -24.30 18.43
CA ARG A 408 9.63 -24.60 17.56
C ARG A 408 10.55 -23.40 17.34
N LEU A 409 10.01 -22.21 17.08
CA LEU A 409 10.81 -21.00 16.87
C LEU A 409 11.56 -20.55 18.14
N VAL A 410 10.98 -20.80 19.32
CA VAL A 410 11.65 -20.57 20.61
C VAL A 410 12.75 -21.60 20.86
N ARG A 411 12.46 -22.90 20.67
CA ARG A 411 13.47 -23.98 20.83
C ARG A 411 14.64 -23.85 19.85
N ALA A 412 14.37 -23.41 18.61
CA ALA A 412 15.39 -23.10 17.61
C ALA A 412 16.17 -21.80 17.86
N GLY A 413 15.87 -21.05 18.93
CA GLY A 413 16.54 -19.77 19.25
C GLY A 413 16.22 -18.60 18.31
N VAL A 414 15.32 -18.79 17.33
CA VAL A 414 14.83 -17.74 16.43
C VAL A 414 14.11 -16.65 17.23
N ILE A 415 13.35 -17.04 18.26
CA ILE A 415 12.64 -16.15 19.17
C ILE A 415 13.19 -16.34 20.60
N THR A 416 13.60 -15.24 21.24
CA THR A 416 14.01 -15.22 22.65
C THR A 416 13.11 -14.29 23.47
N GLY A 417 13.28 -14.25 24.80
CA GLY A 417 12.39 -13.51 25.71
C GLY A 417 11.09 -14.25 26.09
N LEU A 418 10.94 -15.49 25.61
CA LEU A 418 9.98 -16.48 26.08
C LEU A 418 10.74 -17.64 26.78
N PRO A 419 10.12 -18.37 27.73
CA PRO A 419 10.79 -19.47 28.42
C PRO A 419 11.09 -20.65 27.47
N ALA A 420 12.37 -20.96 27.25
CA ALA A 420 12.78 -22.01 26.31
C ALA A 420 12.30 -23.43 26.69
N SER A 421 12.09 -23.68 27.99
CA SER A 421 11.52 -24.91 28.52
C SER A 421 9.99 -24.87 28.68
N GLY A 422 9.34 -23.77 28.27
CA GLY A 422 7.89 -23.63 28.38
C GLY A 422 7.17 -24.58 27.43
N SER A 423 6.11 -25.22 27.92
CA SER A 423 5.18 -25.96 27.07
C SER A 423 4.51 -25.04 26.05
N ARG A 424 4.04 -25.61 24.94
CA ARG A 424 3.22 -24.91 23.95
C ARG A 424 2.10 -24.05 24.56
N GLN A 425 1.41 -24.54 25.59
CA GLN A 425 0.31 -23.82 26.22
C GLN A 425 0.81 -22.59 26.97
N GLU A 426 1.84 -22.74 27.82
CA GLU A 426 2.45 -21.62 28.55
C GLU A 426 2.99 -20.54 27.59
N LEU A 427 3.63 -20.96 26.48
CA LEU A 427 4.10 -20.05 25.43
C LEU A 427 2.94 -19.31 24.73
N ALA A 428 1.85 -19.99 24.41
CA ALA A 428 0.67 -19.41 23.79
C ALA A 428 -0.11 -18.45 24.73
N ASP A 429 -0.02 -18.67 26.04
CA ASP A 429 -0.61 -17.83 27.09
C ASP A 429 0.18 -16.53 27.35
N LEU A 430 1.49 -16.53 27.11
CA LEU A 430 2.35 -15.34 27.21
C LEU A 430 2.22 -14.38 26.01
N LEU A 431 1.76 -14.88 24.86
CA LEU A 431 1.57 -14.10 23.63
C LEU A 431 0.21 -13.38 23.62
N PRO A 432 0.08 -12.25 22.88
CA PRO A 432 -1.22 -11.60 22.67
C PRO A 432 -2.26 -12.54 22.06
N LYS A 433 -3.51 -12.36 22.47
CA LYS A 433 -4.69 -13.11 22.02
C LYS A 433 -5.80 -12.13 21.64
N LEU A 434 -6.47 -12.35 20.51
CA LEU A 434 -7.42 -11.37 19.97
C LEU A 434 -8.66 -11.25 20.86
N GLU A 435 -9.15 -12.36 21.40
CA GLU A 435 -10.26 -12.44 22.34
C GLU A 435 -9.97 -11.72 23.68
N VAL A 436 -8.70 -11.70 24.11
CA VAL A 436 -8.27 -10.96 25.32
C VAL A 436 -8.25 -9.46 25.04
N ILE A 437 -7.71 -9.04 23.89
CA ILE A 437 -7.72 -7.62 23.49
C ILE A 437 -9.17 -7.13 23.32
N ALA A 438 -10.04 -7.94 22.71
CA ALA A 438 -11.47 -7.66 22.56
C ALA A 438 -12.17 -7.45 23.90
N ARG A 439 -11.90 -8.32 24.90
CA ARG A 439 -12.43 -8.20 26.26
C ARG A 439 -11.88 -6.97 27.00
N GLN A 440 -10.64 -6.58 26.75
CA GLN A 440 -10.01 -5.41 27.36
C GLN A 440 -10.51 -4.07 26.77
N ALA A 441 -10.95 -4.07 25.51
CA ALA A 441 -11.49 -2.88 24.84
C ALA A 441 -12.92 -2.51 25.27
N VAL A 442 -13.69 -3.44 25.84
CA VAL A 442 -15.07 -3.18 26.31
C VAL A 442 -15.14 -3.00 27.85
N PRO A 443 -15.90 -2.00 28.35
CA PRO A 443 -16.08 -1.75 29.78
C PRO A 443 -16.46 -2.97 30.62
N SER A 444 -16.02 -2.99 31.88
CA SER A 444 -16.41 -4.02 32.84
C SER A 444 -17.94 -4.07 32.99
N GLY A 445 -18.50 -5.27 33.08
CA GLY A 445 -19.96 -5.50 33.13
C GLY A 445 -20.66 -5.57 31.77
N GLN A 446 -20.07 -5.03 30.69
CA GLN A 446 -20.59 -5.26 29.32
C GLN A 446 -20.21 -6.66 28.80
N PRO A 447 -21.02 -7.28 27.91
CA PRO A 447 -20.66 -8.54 27.28
C PRO A 447 -19.37 -8.41 26.45
N ALA A 448 -18.61 -9.51 26.32
CA ALA A 448 -17.45 -9.54 25.44
C ALA A 448 -17.91 -9.45 23.96
N PRO A 449 -17.10 -8.88 23.04
CA PRO A 449 -17.43 -8.83 21.62
C PRO A 449 -17.75 -10.21 21.05
N GLY A 450 -18.84 -10.30 20.31
CA GLY A 450 -19.33 -11.55 19.74
C GLY A 450 -18.42 -12.11 18.65
N ARG A 451 -18.68 -13.37 18.28
CA ARG A 451 -17.92 -14.10 17.25
C ARG A 451 -17.80 -13.35 15.92
N GLU A 452 -18.87 -12.69 15.48
CA GLU A 452 -18.87 -11.91 14.24
C GLU A 452 -17.83 -10.77 14.25
N VAL A 453 -17.68 -10.09 15.40
CA VAL A 453 -16.71 -9.00 15.58
C VAL A 453 -15.28 -9.55 15.59
N LEU A 454 -15.06 -10.69 16.27
CA LEU A 454 -13.75 -11.35 16.31
C LEU A 454 -13.32 -11.85 14.93
N GLU A 455 -14.22 -12.49 14.17
CA GLU A 455 -13.91 -12.98 12.81
C GLU A 455 -13.61 -11.83 11.83
N LEU A 456 -14.36 -10.71 11.90
CA LEU A 456 -14.07 -9.52 11.10
C LEU A 456 -12.74 -8.87 11.53
N GLN A 457 -12.46 -8.74 12.83
CA GLN A 457 -11.19 -8.18 13.30
C GLN A 457 -10.00 -9.06 12.91
N GLY A 458 -10.15 -10.38 12.99
CA GLY A 458 -9.16 -11.34 12.52
C GLY A 458 -8.85 -11.15 11.03
N TYR A 459 -9.88 -10.93 10.20
CA TYR A 459 -9.67 -10.56 8.80
C TYR A 459 -8.94 -9.21 8.66
N PHE A 460 -9.34 -8.19 9.42
CA PHE A 460 -8.75 -6.85 9.37
C PHE A 460 -7.26 -6.83 9.72
N VAL A 461 -6.80 -7.57 10.73
CA VAL A 461 -5.37 -7.66 11.11
C VAL A 461 -4.49 -8.04 9.91
N GLY A 462 -4.97 -8.98 9.08
CA GLY A 462 -4.26 -9.46 7.91
C GLY A 462 -4.42 -8.60 6.65
N ASN A 463 -5.51 -7.85 6.51
CA ASN A 463 -5.98 -7.35 5.20
C ASN A 463 -6.39 -5.86 5.14
N CYS A 464 -6.58 -5.20 6.29
CA CYS A 464 -7.06 -3.82 6.35
C CYS A 464 -6.16 -2.95 7.26
N ALA A 465 -5.75 -3.51 8.40
CA ALA A 465 -4.95 -2.86 9.43
C ALA A 465 -3.68 -2.18 8.91
N GLN A 466 -3.02 -2.74 7.88
CA GLN A 466 -1.78 -2.15 7.35
C GLN A 466 -1.97 -0.75 6.75
N CYS A 467 -3.12 -0.50 6.13
CA CYS A 467 -3.46 0.83 5.61
C CYS A 467 -4.22 1.66 6.68
N HIS A 468 -5.03 0.99 7.49
CA HIS A 468 -5.90 1.55 8.51
C HIS A 468 -5.33 1.34 9.92
N ASN A 469 -4.27 2.09 10.22
CA ASN A 469 -3.71 2.28 11.57
C ASN A 469 -3.01 3.65 11.61
N PRO A 470 -2.60 4.18 12.77
CA PRO A 470 -2.00 5.52 12.89
C PRO A 470 -0.82 5.81 11.96
N ASN A 471 -0.01 4.79 11.61
CA ASN A 471 1.15 4.90 10.73
C ASN A 471 0.86 4.39 9.30
N GLY A 472 -0.35 3.89 9.04
CA GLY A 472 -0.75 3.31 7.77
C GLY A 472 -1.08 4.36 6.70
N PHE A 473 -0.87 4.00 5.43
CA PHE A 473 -1.03 4.91 4.29
C PHE A 473 -2.38 5.65 4.23
N ALA A 474 -3.49 4.99 4.61
CA ALA A 474 -4.81 5.62 4.53
C ALA A 474 -4.96 6.77 5.55
N VAL A 475 -4.43 6.59 6.76
CA VAL A 475 -4.44 7.61 7.81
C VAL A 475 -3.41 8.70 7.53
N GLN A 476 -2.20 8.35 7.08
CA GLN A 476 -1.16 9.33 6.76
C GLN A 476 -1.56 10.27 5.60
N SER A 477 -2.20 9.73 4.56
CA SER A 477 -2.72 10.51 3.42
C SER A 477 -4.02 11.28 3.75
N ASN A 478 -4.84 10.78 4.67
CA ASN A 478 -6.05 11.43 5.14
C ASN A 478 -6.31 11.24 6.66
N PRO A 479 -5.78 12.12 7.53
CA PRO A 479 -5.96 11.99 8.98
C PRO A 479 -7.42 12.07 9.47
N ALA A 480 -8.36 12.57 8.67
CA ALA A 480 -9.79 12.58 8.99
C ALA A 480 -10.39 11.17 9.22
N ILE A 481 -9.73 10.11 8.74
CA ILE A 481 -10.12 8.71 8.98
C ILE A 481 -9.25 8.01 10.03
N ALA A 482 -8.47 8.74 10.83
CA ALA A 482 -7.63 8.17 11.90
C ALA A 482 -8.42 7.39 12.97
N SER A 483 -9.72 7.66 13.12
CA SER A 483 -10.62 6.88 13.97
C SER A 483 -10.87 5.46 13.43
N LEU A 484 -10.75 5.25 12.12
CA LEU A 484 -10.83 3.92 11.50
C LEU A 484 -9.49 3.16 11.63
N ASP A 485 -9.01 3.02 12.87
CA ASP A 485 -7.92 2.10 13.19
C ASP A 485 -8.48 0.67 13.20
N PHE A 486 -8.05 -0.14 12.24
CA PHE A 486 -8.44 -1.55 12.12
C PHE A 486 -7.33 -2.50 12.57
N SER A 487 -6.30 -2.00 13.28
CA SER A 487 -5.34 -2.83 14.01
C SER A 487 -6.01 -3.67 15.10
N ALA A 488 -5.29 -4.67 15.63
CA ALA A 488 -5.84 -5.56 16.66
C ALA A 488 -6.27 -4.85 17.95
N ARG A 489 -5.78 -3.62 18.22
CA ARG A 489 -6.15 -2.77 19.35
C ARG A 489 -6.97 -1.54 18.92
N GLY A 490 -7.45 -1.55 17.67
CA GLY A 490 -8.17 -0.44 17.04
C GLY A 490 -9.65 -0.37 17.43
N ILE A 491 -10.41 0.38 16.63
CA ILE A 491 -11.76 0.85 16.99
C ILE A 491 -12.84 -0.23 17.02
N LEU A 492 -12.70 -1.33 16.27
CA LEU A 492 -13.82 -2.25 16.01
C LEU A 492 -14.42 -2.87 17.29
N PHE A 493 -13.63 -3.04 18.34
CA PHE A 493 -14.11 -3.52 19.63
C PHE A 493 -14.83 -2.42 20.41
N GLY A 494 -16.15 -2.54 20.54
CA GLY A 494 -16.99 -1.57 21.26
C GLY A 494 -17.45 -0.38 20.41
N TRP A 495 -17.08 -0.31 19.13
CA TRP A 495 -17.61 0.69 18.20
C TRP A 495 -18.97 0.29 17.65
N ASN A 496 -19.97 1.16 17.83
CA ASN A 496 -21.23 1.08 17.13
C ASN A 496 -21.21 2.06 15.93
N PRO A 497 -21.13 1.56 14.67
CA PRO A 497 -21.12 2.40 13.46
C PRO A 497 -22.53 2.83 13.00
N CYS A 498 -23.60 2.39 13.67
CA CYS A 498 -24.98 2.65 13.24
C CYS A 498 -25.33 4.13 13.27
N GLY A 499 -25.59 4.72 12.10
CA GLY A 499 -25.84 6.17 11.95
C GLY A 499 -24.60 7.05 12.14
N VAL A 500 -23.42 6.49 12.42
CA VAL A 500 -22.16 7.23 12.43
C VAL A 500 -21.80 7.56 10.97
N LYS A 501 -21.66 8.84 10.68
CA LYS A 501 -21.36 9.34 9.33
C LYS A 501 -19.87 9.23 9.01
N GLU A 502 -19.57 9.08 7.72
CA GLU A 502 -18.22 9.23 7.17
C GLU A 502 -17.67 10.64 7.45
N SER A 503 -16.35 10.83 7.29
CA SER A 503 -15.68 12.13 7.48
C SER A 503 -16.24 13.27 6.59
N ASN A 504 -17.00 12.95 5.54
CA ASN A 504 -17.70 13.91 4.69
C ASN A 504 -19.12 14.29 5.19
N GLY A 505 -19.65 13.63 6.22
CA GLY A 505 -20.99 13.90 6.75
C GLY A 505 -22.16 13.45 5.86
N LEU A 506 -21.90 12.83 4.71
CA LEU A 506 -22.94 12.52 3.71
C LEU A 506 -23.58 11.14 3.92
N ARG A 507 -22.77 10.12 4.22
CA ARG A 507 -23.20 8.72 4.28
C ARG A 507 -22.84 8.08 5.61
N SER A 508 -23.58 7.05 6.01
CA SER A 508 -23.36 6.31 7.26
C SER A 508 -22.49 5.08 7.03
N TYR A 509 -21.57 4.81 7.97
CA TYR A 509 -20.77 3.58 7.97
C TYR A 509 -21.66 2.34 8.05
N ALA A 510 -22.70 2.39 8.89
CA ALA A 510 -23.78 1.40 8.94
C ALA A 510 -25.16 2.06 9.06
N VAL A 511 -26.17 1.45 8.42
CA VAL A 511 -27.59 1.81 8.50
C VAL A 511 -28.32 0.70 9.26
N CYS A 512 -28.90 1.03 10.42
CA CYS A 512 -29.43 0.04 11.39
C CYS A 512 -30.81 0.45 11.96
N ASP A 513 -31.57 1.28 11.24
CA ASP A 513 -32.78 1.93 11.74
C ASP A 513 -34.05 1.73 10.89
N ALA A 514 -33.95 1.14 9.70
CA ALA A 514 -35.09 0.81 8.84
C ALA A 514 -35.89 -0.44 9.30
N GLY A 515 -35.96 -0.69 10.62
CA GLY A 515 -36.41 -1.95 11.25
C GLY A 515 -37.91 -2.27 11.19
N THR A 516 -38.62 -1.85 10.15
CA THR A 516 -40.06 -2.13 9.95
C THR A 516 -40.35 -3.10 8.80
N GLN A 517 -39.35 -3.44 7.97
CA GLN A 517 -39.47 -4.46 6.92
C GLN A 517 -38.51 -5.63 7.22
N SER A 518 -39.04 -6.84 7.36
CA SER A 518 -38.29 -8.04 7.78
C SER A 518 -37.20 -8.47 6.78
N ASP A 519 -37.28 -8.03 5.53
CA ASP A 519 -36.32 -8.31 4.46
C ASP A 519 -35.49 -7.09 4.03
N PHE A 520 -35.59 -5.96 4.76
CA PHE A 520 -34.82 -4.74 4.46
C PHE A 520 -33.32 -5.01 4.36
N PHE A 521 -32.77 -5.75 5.32
CA PHE A 521 -31.33 -6.00 5.40
C PHE A 521 -30.83 -6.80 4.20
N LEU A 522 -31.53 -7.88 3.82
CA LEU A 522 -31.25 -8.61 2.58
C LEU A 522 -31.32 -7.70 1.34
N LYS A 523 -32.38 -6.88 1.23
CA LYS A 523 -32.57 -5.95 0.10
C LYS A 523 -31.45 -4.92 0.01
N ASP A 524 -31.09 -4.26 1.11
CA ASP A 524 -30.02 -3.24 1.16
C ASP A 524 -28.68 -3.83 0.74
N LEU A 525 -28.30 -4.99 1.30
CA LEU A 525 -27.07 -5.67 0.90
C LEU A 525 -27.07 -6.00 -0.61
N LEU A 526 -28.21 -6.35 -1.21
CA LEU A 526 -28.33 -6.66 -2.64
C LEU A 526 -28.34 -5.43 -3.57
N LEU A 527 -28.42 -4.20 -3.05
CA LEU A 527 -28.30 -3.00 -3.88
C LEU A 527 -26.89 -2.87 -4.49
N LYS A 528 -26.82 -2.19 -5.65
CA LYS A 528 -25.54 -1.74 -6.25
C LYS A 528 -24.83 -0.73 -5.32
N THR A 529 -25.60 0.15 -4.69
CA THR A 529 -25.14 1.13 -3.70
C THR A 529 -25.90 0.93 -2.39
N PRO A 530 -25.51 -0.04 -1.54
CA PRO A 530 -26.10 -0.25 -0.22
C PRO A 530 -25.97 1.00 0.66
N GLY A 531 -26.91 1.21 1.58
CA GLY A 531 -26.90 2.35 2.49
C GLY A 531 -25.65 2.38 3.37
N SER A 532 -25.22 1.22 3.85
CA SER A 532 -24.04 1.03 4.71
C SER A 532 -22.73 1.08 3.90
N THR A 533 -21.92 2.14 4.07
CA THR A 533 -20.70 2.31 3.27
C THR A 533 -19.61 1.27 3.58
N LEU A 534 -19.55 0.75 4.80
CA LEU A 534 -18.62 -0.32 5.17
C LEU A 534 -18.83 -1.57 4.32
N TYR A 535 -20.07 -1.95 4.03
CA TYR A 535 -20.37 -3.09 3.17
C TYR A 535 -20.16 -2.76 1.69
N GLN A 536 -20.60 -1.60 1.21
CA GLN A 536 -20.35 -1.21 -0.19
C GLN A 536 -18.86 -1.24 -0.54
N ARG A 537 -17.99 -0.67 0.32
CA ARG A 537 -16.53 -0.63 0.13
C ARG A 537 -15.87 -2.01 0.03
N VAL A 538 -16.52 -3.08 0.49
CA VAL A 538 -15.95 -4.44 0.63
C VAL A 538 -16.67 -5.50 -0.21
N ALA A 539 -17.90 -5.25 -0.67
CA ALA A 539 -18.77 -6.26 -1.29
C ALA A 539 -19.43 -5.86 -2.62
N ARG A 540 -19.26 -4.62 -3.08
CA ARG A 540 -19.90 -4.13 -4.31
C ARG A 540 -18.91 -3.42 -5.22
N ASP A 541 -19.02 -3.70 -6.52
CA ASP A 541 -18.44 -2.83 -7.53
C ASP A 541 -19.08 -1.46 -7.41
N THR A 542 -18.22 -0.45 -7.30
CA THR A 542 -18.57 0.87 -6.80
C THR A 542 -19.27 1.73 -7.85
N ASP A 543 -19.98 2.77 -7.39
CA ASP A 543 -20.24 3.94 -8.23
C ASP A 543 -18.97 4.83 -8.32
N ALA A 544 -18.99 5.87 -9.15
CA ALA A 544 -17.81 6.64 -9.61
C ALA A 544 -17.03 7.44 -8.53
N ARG A 545 -17.19 7.09 -7.24
CA ARG A 545 -16.63 7.77 -6.07
C ARG A 545 -15.61 6.94 -5.28
N VAL A 546 -15.62 5.61 -5.39
CA VAL A 546 -14.98 4.69 -4.43
C VAL A 546 -14.25 3.56 -5.18
N ILE A 547 -13.23 2.94 -4.59
CA ILE A 547 -12.62 1.68 -5.08
C ILE A 547 -12.99 0.54 -4.11
N HIS A 548 -13.17 -0.67 -4.65
CA HIS A 548 -13.26 -1.90 -3.86
C HIS A 548 -12.01 -2.10 -2.98
N MET A 549 -12.22 -2.51 -1.72
CA MET A 549 -11.15 -2.72 -0.74
C MET A 549 -10.88 -4.21 -0.46
N PRO A 550 -9.61 -4.64 -0.32
CA PRO A 550 -8.41 -3.78 -0.21
C PRO A 550 -7.82 -3.37 -1.56
N ALA A 551 -7.72 -2.06 -1.83
CA ALA A 551 -7.34 -1.53 -3.15
C ALA A 551 -5.91 -1.86 -3.65
N ASN A 552 -5.02 -2.35 -2.77
CA ASN A 552 -3.66 -2.79 -3.13
C ASN A 552 -3.55 -4.32 -3.30
N VAL A 553 -4.66 -5.07 -3.19
CA VAL A 553 -4.68 -6.53 -3.26
C VAL A 553 -5.44 -6.96 -4.52
N PRO A 554 -4.86 -7.80 -5.40
CA PRO A 554 -5.57 -8.27 -6.58
C PRO A 554 -6.72 -9.23 -6.23
N GLY A 555 -7.77 -9.18 -7.06
CA GLY A 555 -8.95 -10.05 -6.94
C GLY A 555 -10.00 -9.54 -5.95
N LEU A 556 -10.99 -10.39 -5.69
CA LEU A 556 -12.09 -10.16 -4.74
C LEU A 556 -12.09 -11.34 -3.75
N ASP A 557 -12.24 -11.05 -2.46
CA ASP A 557 -12.47 -12.08 -1.44
C ASP A 557 -13.91 -12.00 -0.95
N CYS A 558 -14.76 -12.93 -1.40
CA CYS A 558 -16.15 -13.03 -0.93
C CYS A 558 -16.25 -13.34 0.58
N ARG A 559 -15.18 -13.81 1.23
CA ARG A 559 -15.13 -13.92 2.69
C ARG A 559 -15.14 -12.55 3.37
N ALA A 560 -14.48 -11.54 2.79
CA ALA A 560 -14.50 -10.17 3.32
C ALA A 560 -15.94 -9.61 3.31
N ALA A 561 -16.67 -9.80 2.21
CA ALA A 561 -18.07 -9.45 2.09
C ALA A 561 -18.95 -10.17 3.12
N LEU A 562 -18.76 -11.48 3.30
CA LEU A 562 -19.50 -12.28 4.27
C LEU A 562 -19.25 -11.84 5.72
N LEU A 563 -17.98 -11.60 6.09
CA LEU A 563 -17.62 -11.16 7.43
C LEU A 563 -18.16 -9.76 7.73
N MET A 564 -18.10 -8.83 6.77
CA MET A 564 -18.70 -7.50 6.89
C MET A 564 -20.23 -7.57 7.02
N ALA A 565 -20.91 -8.37 6.20
CA ALA A 565 -22.36 -8.56 6.31
C ALA A 565 -22.77 -9.18 7.66
N ARG A 566 -22.02 -10.19 8.14
CA ARG A 566 -22.28 -10.81 9.45
C ARG A 566 -22.02 -9.85 10.62
N TYR A 567 -21.00 -8.99 10.51
CA TYR A 567 -20.79 -7.90 11.47
C TYR A 567 -21.98 -6.93 11.50
N LEU A 568 -22.44 -6.41 10.36
CA LEU A 568 -23.61 -5.51 10.30
C LEU A 568 -24.89 -6.18 10.83
N ALA A 569 -25.09 -7.46 10.53
CA ALA A 569 -26.19 -8.26 11.08
C ALA A 569 -26.14 -8.37 12.62
N SER A 570 -24.95 -8.32 13.21
CA SER A 570 -24.70 -8.48 14.64
C SER A 570 -24.77 -7.20 15.48
N LEU A 571 -24.90 -6.04 14.83
CA LEU A 571 -25.02 -4.73 15.51
C LEU A 571 -26.36 -4.59 16.26
N GLU A 572 -26.46 -3.54 17.07
CA GLU A 572 -27.70 -3.12 17.74
C GLU A 572 -28.56 -2.30 16.77
N TRP A 573 -29.77 -2.77 16.47
CA TRP A 573 -30.71 -2.11 15.56
C TRP A 573 -31.77 -1.32 16.32
N LYS A 574 -32.08 -0.08 15.88
CA LYS A 574 -32.99 0.81 16.64
C LYS A 574 -34.40 0.24 16.84
N GLY A 575 -34.88 -0.57 15.88
CA GLY A 575 -36.19 -1.23 15.97
C GLY A 575 -36.28 -2.37 16.99
N GLU A 576 -35.15 -2.79 17.57
CA GLU A 576 -35.07 -3.87 18.57
C GLU A 576 -34.92 -3.36 20.00
N ALA A 577 -34.77 -2.03 20.18
CA ALA A 577 -34.66 -1.41 21.49
C ALA A 577 -35.92 -1.65 22.33
N GLY A 578 -35.77 -2.41 23.43
CA GLY A 578 -36.87 -2.77 24.33
C GLY A 578 -37.54 -4.12 24.06
N LEU A 579 -37.15 -4.85 23.00
CA LEU A 579 -37.63 -6.23 22.80
C LEU A 579 -37.00 -7.19 23.83
N PRO A 580 -37.67 -8.31 24.18
CA PRO A 580 -37.07 -9.39 24.96
C PRO A 580 -35.79 -9.94 24.32
N ALA A 581 -34.81 -10.34 25.13
CA ALA A 581 -33.50 -10.82 24.65
C ALA A 581 -33.60 -12.02 23.67
N GLU A 582 -34.58 -12.90 23.85
CA GLU A 582 -34.86 -14.00 22.92
C GLU A 582 -35.29 -13.50 21.53
N GLN A 583 -36.12 -12.46 21.47
CA GLN A 583 -36.56 -11.87 20.20
C GLN A 583 -35.41 -11.13 19.51
N GLN A 584 -34.60 -10.38 20.25
CA GLN A 584 -33.38 -9.76 19.72
C GLN A 584 -32.42 -10.83 19.15
N ALA A 585 -32.23 -11.95 19.86
CA ALA A 585 -31.41 -13.05 19.39
C ALA A 585 -31.98 -13.69 18.11
N ALA A 586 -33.29 -13.92 18.03
CA ALA A 586 -33.95 -14.46 16.85
C ALA A 586 -33.81 -13.51 15.64
N MET A 587 -33.99 -12.20 15.82
CA MET A 587 -33.81 -11.20 14.76
C MET A 587 -32.35 -11.11 14.29
N LYS A 588 -31.37 -11.18 15.20
CA LYS A 588 -29.95 -11.32 14.85
C LYS A 588 -29.68 -12.59 14.03
N GLN A 589 -30.22 -13.74 14.42
CA GLN A 589 -30.02 -15.00 13.67
C GLN A 589 -30.63 -14.94 12.26
N GLU A 590 -31.82 -14.35 12.11
CA GLU A 590 -32.43 -14.13 10.79
C GLU A 590 -31.57 -13.18 9.94
N ARG A 591 -31.03 -12.08 10.48
CA ARG A 591 -30.07 -11.24 9.75
C ARG A 591 -28.78 -11.97 9.38
N LEU A 592 -28.27 -12.87 10.22
CA LEU A 592 -27.09 -13.68 9.89
C LEU A 592 -27.38 -14.65 8.74
N ARG A 593 -28.58 -15.24 8.70
CA ARG A 593 -29.07 -16.04 7.57
C ARG A 593 -29.19 -15.19 6.29
N GLN A 594 -29.74 -13.98 6.40
CA GLN A 594 -29.84 -13.03 5.28
C GLN A 594 -28.47 -12.56 4.78
N ALA A 595 -27.49 -12.33 5.66
CA ALA A 595 -26.11 -11.99 5.28
C ALA A 595 -25.48 -13.11 4.44
N ALA A 596 -25.61 -14.37 4.88
CA ALA A 596 -25.11 -15.52 4.13
C ALA A 596 -25.79 -15.63 2.75
N LEU A 597 -27.12 -15.48 2.69
CA LEU A 597 -27.90 -15.53 1.45
C LEU A 597 -27.53 -14.39 0.50
N ALA A 598 -27.36 -13.16 1.01
CA ALA A 598 -27.00 -11.99 0.21
C ALA A 598 -25.63 -12.19 -0.46
N VAL A 599 -24.62 -12.65 0.28
CA VAL A 599 -23.28 -12.84 -0.27
C VAL A 599 -23.20 -14.05 -1.19
N SER A 600 -23.83 -15.19 -0.85
CA SER A 600 -23.82 -16.38 -1.71
C SER A 600 -24.55 -16.19 -3.05
N SER A 601 -25.54 -15.29 -3.10
CA SER A 601 -26.29 -14.98 -4.33
C SER A 601 -25.67 -13.87 -5.19
N SER A 602 -24.72 -13.10 -4.67
CA SER A 602 -24.25 -11.87 -5.32
C SER A 602 -22.75 -11.60 -5.27
N CYS A 603 -21.95 -12.47 -4.65
CA CYS A 603 -20.49 -12.43 -4.70
C CYS A 603 -19.96 -13.72 -5.31
N ALA A 604 -19.21 -13.59 -6.40
CA ALA A 604 -18.45 -14.67 -7.00
C ALA A 604 -17.02 -14.19 -7.19
N ASN A 605 -16.03 -15.08 -6.93
CA ASN A 605 -14.65 -14.77 -7.22
C ASN A 605 -14.50 -14.48 -8.73
N PRO A 606 -13.84 -13.38 -9.14
CA PRO A 606 -13.76 -13.00 -10.54
C PRO A 606 -12.97 -14.06 -11.32
N THR A 607 -13.49 -14.38 -12.51
CA THR A 607 -12.90 -15.36 -13.43
C THR A 607 -11.45 -15.02 -13.77
N ASP A 608 -11.09 -13.74 -13.73
CA ASP A 608 -9.76 -13.23 -13.99
C ASP A 608 -9.47 -11.94 -13.19
N VAL A 609 -8.20 -11.60 -12.97
CA VAL A 609 -7.79 -10.36 -12.32
C VAL A 609 -7.82 -9.21 -13.33
N ARG A 610 -8.58 -8.15 -13.00
CA ARG A 610 -8.36 -6.81 -13.55
C ARG A 610 -7.37 -6.09 -12.65
N TRP A 611 -6.27 -5.61 -13.21
CA TRP A 611 -5.28 -4.82 -12.50
C TRP A 611 -5.15 -3.45 -13.17
N ILE A 612 -4.90 -2.42 -12.36
CA ILE A 612 -4.72 -1.05 -12.86
C ILE A 612 -3.41 -0.53 -12.28
N THR A 613 -2.48 -0.21 -13.16
CA THR A 613 -1.10 0.16 -12.84
C THR A 613 -1.03 1.49 -12.09
N GLU A 614 -0.33 1.55 -10.96
CA GLU A 614 -0.06 2.80 -10.25
C GLU A 614 1.35 3.35 -10.57
N ASP A 615 1.44 4.26 -11.54
CA ASP A 615 2.63 5.09 -11.78
C ASP A 615 2.31 6.60 -11.70
N PHE A 616 2.52 7.14 -10.49
CA PHE A 616 2.38 8.57 -10.20
C PHE A 616 3.66 9.37 -10.52
N THR A 617 4.76 8.71 -10.90
CA THR A 617 6.02 9.40 -11.23
C THR A 617 5.88 10.25 -12.50
N ASP A 618 6.72 11.28 -12.56
CA ASP A 618 6.89 12.11 -13.75
C ASP A 618 8.12 11.65 -14.55
N LYS A 619 8.16 12.03 -15.83
CA LYS A 619 9.26 11.65 -16.71
C LYS A 619 10.59 12.24 -16.24
N VAL A 620 11.69 11.55 -16.52
CA VAL A 620 13.05 12.11 -16.44
C VAL A 620 13.70 12.00 -17.82
N PRO A 621 14.13 13.10 -18.46
CA PRO A 621 13.95 14.49 -18.03
C PRO A 621 12.47 14.89 -17.95
N TYR A 622 12.16 15.90 -17.12
CA TYR A 622 10.79 16.35 -16.90
C TYR A 622 10.14 16.90 -18.18
N GLU A 623 8.92 16.43 -18.45
CA GLU A 623 8.05 16.94 -19.49
C GLU A 623 6.68 17.33 -18.90
N PRO A 624 6.11 18.49 -19.28
CA PRO A 624 4.74 18.87 -18.97
C PRO A 624 3.74 17.81 -19.46
N ARG A 625 2.79 17.40 -18.61
CA ARG A 625 1.91 16.24 -18.89
C ARG A 625 0.99 16.43 -20.09
N ASN A 626 0.50 17.65 -20.30
CA ASN A 626 -0.15 18.08 -21.53
C ASN A 626 0.78 19.10 -22.19
N THR A 627 1.25 18.80 -23.40
CA THR A 627 2.25 19.61 -24.13
C THR A 627 1.65 20.88 -24.73
N GLY A 628 0.33 20.95 -24.95
CA GLY A 628 -0.38 22.09 -25.55
C GLY A 628 -0.56 23.31 -24.62
N TRP A 629 0.19 23.38 -23.53
CA TRP A 629 0.04 24.42 -22.50
C TRP A 629 0.45 25.80 -23.00
N LYS A 630 1.48 25.88 -23.86
CA LYS A 630 1.97 27.14 -24.45
C LYS A 630 0.94 27.77 -25.39
N GLU A 631 0.20 26.91 -26.09
CA GLU A 631 -0.80 27.31 -27.07
C GLU A 631 -2.14 27.64 -26.40
N ALA A 632 -2.37 27.17 -25.17
CA ALA A 632 -3.61 27.36 -24.42
C ALA A 632 -3.57 28.55 -23.44
N ILE A 633 -2.51 28.69 -22.64
CA ILE A 633 -2.39 29.80 -21.67
C ILE A 633 -2.29 31.13 -22.42
N GLY A 634 -3.15 32.09 -22.06
CA GLY A 634 -3.27 33.36 -22.78
C GLY A 634 -4.35 33.39 -23.88
N LYS A 635 -5.06 32.29 -24.13
CA LYS A 635 -6.21 32.22 -25.06
C LYS A 635 -7.47 31.72 -24.33
N PRO A 636 -8.69 32.03 -24.81
CA PRO A 636 -9.93 31.54 -24.21
C PRO A 636 -9.94 30.02 -23.96
N PRO A 637 -10.34 29.54 -22.76
CA PRO A 637 -10.83 30.28 -21.58
C PRO A 637 -9.74 30.69 -20.55
N TYR A 638 -8.46 30.54 -20.90
CA TYR A 638 -7.27 30.74 -20.05
C TYR A 638 -6.54 32.07 -20.28
N GLU A 639 -7.17 33.05 -20.93
CA GLU A 639 -6.63 34.40 -21.18
C GLU A 639 -6.38 35.18 -19.87
N HIS A 640 -7.19 34.89 -18.85
CA HIS A 640 -7.10 35.51 -17.53
C HIS A 640 -5.78 35.20 -16.81
N LEU A 641 -5.17 34.03 -17.05
CA LEU A 641 -3.91 33.59 -16.40
C LEU A 641 -2.67 34.44 -16.75
N ILE A 642 -2.73 35.26 -17.80
CA ILE A 642 -1.70 36.25 -18.14
C ILE A 642 -2.15 37.69 -17.88
N ARG A 643 -3.46 37.92 -17.67
CA ARG A 643 -4.04 39.24 -17.40
C ARG A 643 -3.88 39.65 -15.94
N TYR A 644 -4.07 38.70 -15.02
CA TYR A 644 -3.92 38.96 -13.59
C TYR A 644 -2.42 39.00 -13.20
N PRO A 645 -2.00 40.01 -12.41
CA PRO A 645 -0.62 40.13 -11.97
C PRO A 645 -0.33 39.10 -10.87
N ILE A 646 0.93 38.66 -10.78
CA ILE A 646 1.45 37.96 -9.59
C ILE A 646 2.45 38.92 -8.96
N THR A 647 2.09 39.47 -7.82
CA THR A 647 2.82 40.57 -7.16
C THR A 647 3.62 40.09 -5.95
N ALA A 648 4.54 40.91 -5.44
CA ALA A 648 5.25 40.62 -4.20
C ALA A 648 4.30 40.52 -2.98
N GLU A 649 3.13 41.18 -3.03
CA GLU A 649 2.10 41.04 -1.99
C GLU A 649 1.50 39.62 -1.98
N HIS A 650 1.25 39.01 -3.15
CA HIS A 650 0.82 37.62 -3.23
C HIS A 650 1.84 36.67 -2.59
N GLU A 651 3.13 36.89 -2.86
CA GLU A 651 4.21 36.05 -2.31
C GLU A 651 4.36 36.23 -0.79
N ALA A 652 4.23 37.45 -0.28
CA ALA A 652 4.25 37.74 1.15
C ALA A 652 3.02 37.12 1.84
N LEU A 653 1.82 37.34 1.30
CA LEU A 653 0.56 36.83 1.83
C LEU A 653 0.57 35.30 1.90
N ALA A 654 1.05 34.59 0.87
CA ALA A 654 1.09 33.13 0.83
C ALA A 654 1.88 32.49 2.01
N ARG A 655 2.83 33.24 2.57
CA ARG A 655 3.72 32.86 3.68
C ARG A 655 3.27 33.41 5.03
N GLU A 656 2.37 34.38 5.05
CA GLU A 656 1.95 35.06 6.27
C GLU A 656 1.19 34.10 7.20
N PRO A 657 1.57 33.98 8.50
CA PRO A 657 0.85 33.15 9.44
C PRO A 657 -0.43 33.84 9.93
N PHE A 658 -1.55 33.15 9.81
CA PHE A 658 -2.82 33.56 10.39
C PHE A 658 -3.21 32.57 11.50
N PRO A 659 -3.63 33.05 12.67
CA PRO A 659 -4.48 32.26 13.56
C PRO A 659 -5.75 31.86 12.81
N THR A 660 -5.97 30.56 12.58
CA THR A 660 -7.16 30.07 11.86
C THR A 660 -8.02 29.16 12.72
N ASN A 661 -7.43 28.51 13.73
CA ASN A 661 -8.17 27.59 14.58
C ASN A 661 -7.49 27.36 15.95
N TRP A 662 -7.93 26.32 16.67
CA TRP A 662 -7.24 25.72 17.80
C TRP A 662 -6.71 24.33 17.44
N TRP A 663 -5.53 23.98 17.95
CA TRP A 663 -5.01 22.62 17.95
C TRP A 663 -5.97 21.68 18.70
N VAL A 664 -6.31 20.54 18.11
CA VAL A 664 -7.21 19.55 18.73
C VAL A 664 -6.46 18.76 19.78
N GLY A 665 -6.57 19.19 21.04
CA GLY A 665 -5.85 18.59 22.16
C GLY A 665 -6.05 17.08 22.30
N LYS A 666 -4.98 16.32 22.07
CA LYS A 666 -4.88 14.88 22.31
C LYS A 666 -3.96 14.57 23.51
N THR A 667 -4.04 13.36 24.03
CA THR A 667 -3.15 12.87 25.10
C THR A 667 -1.70 12.92 24.63
N GLY A 668 -0.83 13.56 25.40
CA GLY A 668 0.59 13.74 25.06
C GLY A 668 0.92 14.96 24.19
N CYS A 669 -0.05 15.81 23.86
CA CYS A 669 0.20 17.12 23.26
C CYS A 669 0.62 18.12 24.35
N ALA A 670 1.77 18.77 24.16
CA ALA A 670 2.24 19.88 24.99
C ALA A 670 2.13 21.18 24.18
N PHE A 671 1.66 22.25 24.82
CA PHE A 671 1.47 23.55 24.18
C PHE A 671 2.23 24.61 25.00
N PRO A 672 3.09 25.45 24.37
CA PRO A 672 3.86 26.46 25.09
C PRO A 672 2.94 27.57 25.61
N THR A 673 3.25 28.18 26.75
CA THR A 673 2.54 29.42 27.13
C THR A 673 2.89 30.53 26.13
N ARG A 674 1.88 31.14 25.51
CA ARG A 674 2.00 32.29 24.61
C ARG A 674 1.20 33.47 25.14
N SER A 675 1.60 34.68 24.75
CA SER A 675 0.77 35.89 24.88
C SER A 675 -0.49 35.79 23.99
N ALA A 676 -1.44 36.69 24.20
CA ALA A 676 -2.57 36.84 23.28
C ALA A 676 -2.07 37.27 21.88
N PRO A 677 -2.75 36.85 20.79
CA PRO A 677 -2.49 37.34 19.44
C PRO A 677 -2.99 38.78 19.28
N ASP A 678 -2.49 39.48 18.26
CA ASP A 678 -2.98 40.79 17.83
C ASP A 678 -3.39 40.74 16.33
N PRO A 679 -4.65 41.03 15.97
CA PRO A 679 -5.80 41.27 16.84
C PRO A 679 -6.32 39.99 17.51
N ILE A 680 -7.04 40.14 18.62
CA ILE A 680 -7.90 39.09 19.17
C ILE A 680 -9.23 39.12 18.42
N GLU A 681 -9.56 38.02 17.73
CA GLU A 681 -10.80 37.92 16.95
C GLU A 681 -11.95 37.29 17.77
N PRO A 682 -13.23 37.60 17.48
CA PRO A 682 -14.38 37.10 18.26
C PRO A 682 -14.47 35.57 18.35
N TRP A 683 -14.02 34.84 17.33
CA TRP A 683 -14.02 33.36 17.33
C TRP A 683 -13.06 32.75 18.38
N MET A 684 -12.06 33.51 18.81
CA MET A 684 -11.09 33.10 19.84
C MET A 684 -11.68 33.15 21.25
N LEU A 685 -12.80 33.87 21.44
CA LEU A 685 -13.38 34.18 22.74
C LEU A 685 -14.66 33.38 23.04
N ASP A 686 -14.86 33.04 24.31
CA ASP A 686 -16.13 32.52 24.83
C ASP A 686 -17.17 33.64 24.98
N SER A 687 -18.39 33.29 25.40
CA SER A 687 -19.48 34.26 25.61
C SER A 687 -19.24 35.26 26.74
N LEU A 688 -18.15 35.11 27.50
CA LEU A 688 -17.72 36.00 28.58
C LEU A 688 -16.46 36.80 28.21
N GLY A 689 -16.04 36.79 26.94
CA GLY A 689 -14.87 37.51 26.46
C GLY A 689 -13.53 36.92 26.87
N ARG A 690 -13.51 35.66 27.35
CA ARG A 690 -12.29 34.95 27.78
C ARG A 690 -11.81 34.03 26.65
N PRO A 691 -10.50 33.75 26.53
CA PRO A 691 -10.00 32.85 25.50
C PRO A 691 -10.57 31.42 25.63
N ARG A 692 -11.06 30.85 24.53
CA ARG A 692 -11.66 29.49 24.50
C ARG A 692 -10.69 28.37 24.87
N ASN A 693 -9.40 28.58 24.63
CA ASN A 693 -8.29 27.72 25.01
C ASN A 693 -7.09 28.60 25.39
N SER A 694 -6.08 28.04 26.05
CA SER A 694 -4.80 28.73 26.23
C SER A 694 -4.20 29.16 24.89
N TRP A 695 -3.63 30.38 24.79
CA TRP A 695 -3.05 30.90 23.55
C TRP A 695 -1.95 30.01 22.94
N GLY A 696 -1.32 29.16 23.75
CA GLY A 696 -0.41 28.10 23.28
C GLY A 696 -1.03 27.08 22.32
N ARG A 697 -2.35 26.89 22.38
CA ARG A 697 -3.14 26.02 21.50
C ARG A 697 -3.60 26.71 20.23
N LEU A 698 -3.29 27.99 20.01
CA LEU A 698 -3.68 28.67 18.78
C LEU A 698 -3.01 27.96 17.59
N TYR A 699 -3.82 27.47 16.66
CA TYR A 699 -3.34 26.87 15.43
C TYR A 699 -3.19 27.98 14.40
N GLU A 700 -1.98 28.09 13.90
CA GLU A 700 -1.59 29.07 12.88
C GLU A 700 -1.31 28.31 11.58
N SER A 701 -1.86 28.83 10.49
CA SER A 701 -1.66 28.32 9.13
C SER A 701 -1.33 29.49 8.20
N THR A 702 -0.70 29.22 7.05
CA THR A 702 -0.55 30.23 6.00
C THR A 702 -1.63 30.04 4.92
N PRO A 703 -1.94 31.07 4.11
CA PRO A 703 -2.80 30.91 2.94
C PRO A 703 -2.34 29.77 2.04
N GLY A 704 -1.04 29.73 1.69
CA GLY A 704 -0.52 28.72 0.79
C GLY A 704 -0.62 27.29 1.33
N ALA A 705 -0.33 27.10 2.62
CA ALA A 705 -0.50 25.81 3.29
C ALA A 705 -1.97 25.39 3.31
N THR A 706 -2.86 26.30 3.72
CA THR A 706 -4.31 26.06 3.79
C THR A 706 -4.90 25.69 2.44
N THR A 707 -4.57 26.46 1.39
CA THR A 707 -5.05 26.17 0.03
C THR A 707 -4.51 24.82 -0.45
N PHE A 708 -3.21 24.55 -0.32
CA PHE A 708 -2.64 23.30 -0.79
C PHE A 708 -3.24 22.09 -0.05
N GLN A 709 -3.32 22.12 1.29
CA GLN A 709 -3.85 21.03 2.09
C GLN A 709 -5.36 20.80 1.86
N GLY A 710 -6.13 21.88 1.73
CA GLY A 710 -7.59 21.83 1.60
C GLY A 710 -8.07 21.46 0.20
N ILE A 711 -7.33 21.86 -0.83
CA ILE A 711 -7.71 21.69 -2.24
C ILE A 711 -6.83 20.64 -2.94
N CYS A 712 -5.54 20.92 -3.10
CA CYS A 712 -4.65 20.14 -3.97
C CYS A 712 -4.27 18.78 -3.39
N ALA A 713 -4.00 18.70 -2.08
CA ALA A 713 -3.50 17.52 -1.39
C ALA A 713 -4.51 16.35 -1.31
N ASN A 714 -5.78 16.60 -1.66
CA ASN A 714 -6.78 15.55 -1.82
C ASN A 714 -6.39 14.60 -2.96
N CYS A 715 -5.95 15.16 -4.08
CA CYS A 715 -5.41 14.42 -5.22
C CYS A 715 -3.90 14.21 -5.11
N HIS A 716 -3.12 15.25 -4.89
CA HIS A 716 -1.65 15.19 -4.97
C HIS A 716 -0.94 14.58 -3.75
N GLY A 717 -1.69 14.15 -2.73
CA GLY A 717 -1.12 13.73 -1.45
C GLY A 717 -0.58 14.92 -0.65
N ARG A 718 -0.33 14.72 0.65
CA ARG A 718 0.13 15.79 1.55
C ARG A 718 1.60 16.17 1.33
N ALA A 719 2.41 15.25 0.83
CA ALA A 719 3.79 15.48 0.41
C ALA A 719 3.90 15.95 -1.06
N GLY A 720 2.76 16.13 -1.75
CA GLY A 720 2.74 16.53 -3.17
C GLY A 720 3.31 15.47 -4.12
N ASP A 721 3.37 14.20 -3.71
CA ASP A 721 3.99 13.08 -4.41
C ASP A 721 3.04 12.31 -5.36
N GLY A 722 1.75 12.67 -5.37
CA GLY A 722 0.68 11.98 -6.09
C GLY A 722 0.09 10.78 -5.35
N GLN A 723 0.55 10.45 -4.14
CA GLN A 723 0.14 9.26 -3.39
C GLN A 723 -1.07 9.57 -2.48
N SER A 724 -2.29 9.51 -3.04
CA SER A 724 -3.53 9.69 -2.28
C SER A 724 -4.60 8.66 -2.64
N GLY A 725 -5.61 8.49 -1.78
CA GLY A 725 -6.80 7.69 -2.10
C GLY A 725 -7.55 8.19 -3.34
N ALA A 726 -7.64 9.51 -3.54
CA ALA A 726 -8.29 10.12 -4.70
C ALA A 726 -7.49 9.85 -5.98
N ALA A 727 -6.16 9.94 -5.92
CA ALA A 727 -5.29 9.65 -7.06
C ALA A 727 -5.42 8.21 -7.55
N LYS A 728 -5.45 7.24 -6.62
CA LYS A 728 -5.68 5.82 -6.94
C LYS A 728 -7.08 5.62 -7.54
N THR A 729 -8.08 6.35 -7.05
CA THR A 729 -9.46 6.29 -7.56
C THR A 729 -9.56 6.86 -8.97
N LEU A 730 -8.89 7.96 -9.27
CA LEU A 730 -8.83 8.54 -10.61
C LEU A 730 -8.17 7.58 -11.61
N VAL A 731 -6.99 7.06 -11.28
CA VAL A 731 -6.29 6.05 -12.09
C VAL A 731 -7.20 4.83 -12.33
N ALA A 732 -7.91 4.36 -11.30
CA ALA A 732 -8.81 3.21 -11.41
C ALA A 732 -10.06 3.45 -12.28
N LEU A 733 -10.63 4.67 -12.26
CA LEU A 733 -11.88 4.98 -12.96
C LEU A 733 -11.68 5.42 -14.41
N ASN A 734 -10.70 6.29 -14.67
CA ASN A 734 -10.53 6.93 -15.98
C ASN A 734 -9.06 6.92 -16.49
N GLY A 735 -8.14 6.27 -15.77
CA GLY A 735 -6.72 6.21 -16.13
C GLY A 735 -5.96 7.53 -15.90
N ALA A 736 -6.59 8.56 -15.32
CA ALA A 736 -5.94 9.83 -15.08
C ALA A 736 -4.87 9.72 -13.99
N ARG A 737 -3.62 9.85 -14.40
CA ARG A 737 -2.47 9.89 -13.49
C ARG A 737 -2.38 11.28 -12.85
N VAL A 738 -2.39 11.34 -11.52
CA VAL A 738 -2.10 12.56 -10.75
C VAL A 738 -0.61 12.88 -10.82
N ALA A 739 -0.26 14.17 -10.82
CA ALA A 739 1.13 14.65 -10.89
C ALA A 739 1.85 14.53 -9.55
N ASN A 740 3.11 14.11 -9.59
CA ASN A 740 4.04 14.32 -8.49
C ASN A 740 4.55 15.76 -8.62
N LEU A 741 4.08 16.65 -7.76
CA LEU A 741 4.44 18.06 -7.80
C LEU A 741 5.85 18.29 -7.27
N THR A 742 6.27 17.60 -6.21
CA THR A 742 7.56 17.85 -5.54
C THR A 742 8.77 17.34 -6.33
N ALA A 743 8.73 16.11 -6.83
CA ALA A 743 9.78 15.54 -7.70
C ALA A 743 9.55 15.89 -9.18
N GLY A 744 8.30 16.05 -9.61
CA GLY A 744 7.93 16.53 -10.94
C GLY A 744 8.02 18.05 -11.03
N LEU A 745 6.89 18.77 -11.13
CA LEU A 745 6.86 20.19 -11.53
C LEU A 745 7.86 21.11 -10.80
N PHE A 746 8.04 20.93 -9.48
CA PHE A 746 8.93 21.76 -8.65
C PHE A 746 10.32 21.14 -8.42
N GLY A 747 10.58 19.97 -8.99
CA GLY A 747 11.84 19.23 -8.83
C GLY A 747 12.97 19.72 -9.75
N THR A 748 14.03 18.91 -9.84
CA THR A 748 15.22 19.17 -10.65
C THR A 748 15.75 17.90 -11.32
N THR A 749 16.19 17.99 -12.58
CA THR A 749 16.99 16.96 -13.27
C THR A 749 18.36 17.55 -13.56
N ASP A 750 19.44 16.86 -13.19
CA ASP A 750 20.83 17.31 -13.38
C ASP A 750 21.10 18.76 -12.89
N GLY A 751 20.50 19.12 -11.74
CA GLY A 751 20.57 20.45 -11.15
C GLY A 751 19.73 21.54 -11.85
N ARG A 752 19.04 21.23 -12.96
CA ARG A 752 18.16 22.16 -13.68
C ARG A 752 16.74 22.11 -13.11
N PRO A 753 16.15 23.24 -12.66
CA PRO A 753 14.76 23.29 -12.20
C PRO A 753 13.74 22.94 -13.29
N HIS A 754 12.79 22.09 -12.95
CA HIS A 754 11.68 21.72 -13.84
C HIS A 754 10.72 22.88 -14.14
N LEU A 755 10.78 23.96 -13.34
CA LEU A 755 10.05 25.21 -13.60
C LEU A 755 10.60 26.01 -14.79
N ALA A 756 11.88 25.84 -15.16
CA ALA A 756 12.57 26.71 -16.12
C ALA A 756 11.87 26.88 -17.50
N PRO A 757 11.26 25.83 -18.12
CA PRO A 757 10.55 25.99 -19.39
C PRO A 757 9.33 26.90 -19.31
N PHE A 758 8.68 27.00 -18.14
CA PHE A 758 7.50 27.84 -17.93
C PHE A 758 7.89 29.28 -17.66
N GLU A 759 8.93 29.50 -16.85
CA GLU A 759 9.51 30.84 -16.62
C GLU A 759 10.07 31.44 -17.93
N GLN A 760 10.64 30.60 -18.82
CA GLN A 760 11.05 31.04 -20.16
C GLN A 760 9.87 31.46 -21.05
N ALA A 761 8.71 30.81 -20.92
CA ALA A 761 7.56 31.05 -21.78
C ALA A 761 6.69 32.24 -21.34
N TYR A 762 6.56 32.48 -20.03
CA TYR A 762 5.67 33.52 -19.49
C TYR A 762 6.36 34.52 -18.54
N GLY A 763 7.69 34.52 -18.49
CA GLY A 763 8.44 35.33 -17.54
C GLY A 763 8.23 34.85 -16.09
N PRO A 764 8.56 35.70 -15.09
CA PRO A 764 8.44 35.37 -13.68
C PRO A 764 7.07 34.79 -13.30
N HIS A 765 7.10 33.74 -12.47
CA HIS A 765 5.95 32.95 -12.04
C HIS A 765 5.23 32.22 -13.19
N GLY A 766 5.93 31.93 -14.30
CA GLY A 766 5.41 31.09 -15.38
C GLY A 766 4.97 29.70 -14.90
N GLY A 767 5.68 29.13 -13.93
CA GLY A 767 5.30 27.89 -13.25
C GLY A 767 3.97 27.97 -12.49
N ALA A 768 3.63 29.15 -11.94
CA ALA A 768 2.34 29.37 -11.31
C ALA A 768 1.23 29.31 -12.36
N ARG A 769 1.39 30.06 -13.47
CA ARG A 769 0.42 30.06 -14.58
C ARG A 769 0.16 28.65 -15.12
N TYR A 770 1.20 27.82 -15.22
CA TYR A 770 1.05 26.41 -15.61
C TYR A 770 0.31 25.57 -14.55
N LEU A 771 0.62 25.73 -13.25
CA LEU A 771 -0.11 25.04 -12.18
C LEU A 771 -1.60 25.39 -12.19
N LEU A 772 -1.93 26.68 -12.28
CA LEU A 772 -3.30 27.17 -12.32
C LEU A 772 -4.03 26.70 -13.59
N TRP A 773 -3.36 26.68 -14.73
CA TRP A 773 -3.90 26.12 -15.97
C TRP A 773 -4.25 24.62 -15.82
N MET A 774 -3.35 23.82 -15.25
CA MET A 774 -3.64 22.40 -14.98
C MET A 774 -4.86 22.25 -14.06
N ALA A 775 -4.95 23.09 -13.02
CA ALA A 775 -5.96 23.02 -11.98
C ALA A 775 -7.34 23.53 -12.44
N SER A 776 -7.38 24.50 -13.37
CA SER A 776 -8.61 25.09 -13.90
C SER A 776 -9.25 24.31 -15.07
N GLY A 777 -8.56 23.31 -15.64
CA GLY A 777 -9.11 22.44 -16.69
C GLY A 777 -8.12 21.96 -17.76
N GLY A 778 -6.90 22.48 -17.79
CA GLY A 778 -5.88 22.20 -18.82
C GLY A 778 -5.41 20.75 -18.90
N THR A 779 -5.73 19.91 -17.91
CA THR A 779 -5.38 18.48 -17.87
C THR A 779 -6.30 17.57 -18.69
N THR A 780 -7.40 18.09 -19.23
CA THR A 780 -8.45 17.33 -19.96
C THR A 780 -9.04 16.14 -19.19
N VAL A 781 -8.84 16.09 -17.87
CA VAL A 781 -9.46 15.10 -16.97
C VAL A 781 -10.83 15.64 -16.54
N HIS A 782 -11.89 14.88 -16.80
CA HIS A 782 -13.22 15.20 -16.30
C HIS A 782 -13.40 14.63 -14.88
N PHE A 783 -13.68 15.52 -13.93
CA PHE A 783 -14.15 15.17 -12.59
C PHE A 783 -15.68 15.23 -12.57
N THR A 784 -16.35 14.32 -11.86
CA THR A 784 -17.79 14.45 -11.60
C THR A 784 -18.03 15.23 -10.31
N GLU A 785 -19.20 15.84 -10.17
CA GLU A 785 -19.60 16.55 -8.94
C GLU A 785 -19.52 15.61 -7.72
N GLU A 786 -19.96 14.35 -7.89
CA GLU A 786 -19.91 13.32 -6.86
C GLU A 786 -18.49 12.95 -6.47
N PHE A 787 -17.57 12.89 -7.43
CA PHE A 787 -16.15 12.65 -7.15
C PHE A 787 -15.57 13.81 -6.34
N MET A 788 -15.80 15.05 -6.77
CA MET A 788 -15.29 16.25 -6.07
C MET A 788 -15.82 16.31 -4.63
N GLN A 789 -17.12 16.04 -4.44
CA GLN A 789 -17.77 16.00 -3.13
C GLN A 789 -17.23 14.87 -2.22
N ALA A 790 -16.88 13.71 -2.78
CA ALA A 790 -16.44 12.53 -2.01
C ALA A 790 -15.06 12.69 -1.34
N TRP A 791 -14.17 13.51 -1.92
CA TRP A 791 -12.78 13.66 -1.48
C TRP A 791 -12.50 14.93 -0.67
N VAL A 792 -13.54 15.65 -0.24
CA VAL A 792 -13.43 16.83 0.62
C VAL A 792 -12.99 16.48 2.05
N LYS A 793 -12.00 17.22 2.57
CA LYS A 793 -11.50 17.11 3.95
C LYS A 793 -12.15 18.13 4.88
N TYR A 794 -13.43 17.94 5.19
CA TYR A 794 -14.14 18.79 6.15
C TYR A 794 -13.46 18.73 7.54
N GLY A 795 -13.31 19.89 8.19
CA GLY A 795 -12.85 19.99 9.57
C GLY A 795 -11.35 19.77 9.83
N GLU A 796 -10.55 19.29 8.88
CA GLU A 796 -9.10 19.16 9.06
C GLU A 796 -8.33 20.43 8.69
N VAL A 797 -8.86 21.19 7.74
CA VAL A 797 -8.27 22.39 7.15
C VAL A 797 -9.28 23.53 7.23
N ASP A 798 -8.81 24.77 7.43
CA ASP A 798 -9.64 25.97 7.52
C ASP A 798 -10.07 26.49 6.14
N ILE A 799 -10.73 25.61 5.38
CA ILE A 799 -11.43 25.89 4.12
C ILE A 799 -12.91 25.51 4.26
N ASP A 800 -13.79 26.30 3.68
CA ASP A 800 -15.24 26.11 3.73
C ASP A 800 -15.88 26.40 2.37
N PHE A 801 -16.89 25.63 2.01
CA PHE A 801 -17.71 25.71 0.80
C PHE A 801 -18.92 24.77 0.96
N SER A 802 -19.84 24.73 -0.01
CA SER A 802 -21.08 23.96 0.08
C SER A 802 -20.88 22.44 -0.04
N ALA A 803 -21.67 21.71 0.75
CA ALA A 803 -21.86 20.28 0.60
C ALA A 803 -22.93 19.89 -0.43
N ASP A 804 -23.69 20.84 -0.99
CA ASP A 804 -24.70 20.60 -2.03
C ASP A 804 -24.00 20.39 -3.39
N THR A 805 -24.29 19.27 -4.06
CA THR A 805 -23.69 18.99 -5.38
C THR A 805 -24.10 20.01 -6.43
N ARG A 806 -25.28 20.64 -6.29
CA ARG A 806 -25.77 21.65 -7.24
C ARG A 806 -24.90 22.91 -7.26
N ASP A 807 -24.25 23.24 -6.15
CA ASP A 807 -23.36 24.40 -6.07
C ASP A 807 -22.03 24.13 -6.81
N TRP A 808 -21.55 22.88 -6.81
CA TRP A 808 -20.38 22.45 -7.59
C TRP A 808 -20.57 22.59 -9.10
N ALA A 809 -21.80 22.39 -9.61
CA ALA A 809 -22.12 22.66 -11.01
C ALA A 809 -21.87 24.14 -11.39
N SER A 810 -22.10 25.07 -10.45
CA SER A 810 -21.88 26.51 -10.65
C SER A 810 -20.42 26.95 -10.46
N TRP A 811 -19.66 26.24 -9.62
CA TRP A 811 -18.25 26.54 -9.34
C TRP A 811 -17.27 25.85 -10.30
N GLY A 812 -17.73 24.79 -10.97
CA GLY A 812 -16.97 24.00 -11.94
C GLY A 812 -16.30 22.79 -11.29
N ALA A 813 -16.49 21.61 -11.91
CA ALA A 813 -15.84 20.37 -11.52
C ALA A 813 -14.37 20.32 -12.00
N ASN A 814 -13.56 21.28 -11.54
CA ASN A 814 -12.10 21.31 -11.70
C ASN A 814 -11.43 21.35 -10.32
N MET A 815 -10.10 21.42 -10.26
CA MET A 815 -9.39 21.38 -8.99
C MET A 815 -9.58 22.66 -8.15
N LEU A 816 -9.86 23.82 -8.75
CA LEU A 816 -10.03 25.11 -8.06
C LEU A 816 -11.49 25.53 -7.85
N GLY A 817 -12.49 24.72 -8.22
CA GLY A 817 -13.90 24.99 -7.91
C GLY A 817 -14.17 25.21 -6.41
N ALA A 818 -13.42 24.49 -5.55
CA ALA A 818 -13.41 24.71 -4.11
C ALA A 818 -12.96 26.12 -3.69
N ALA A 819 -12.03 26.74 -4.44
CA ALA A 819 -11.57 28.11 -4.19
C ALA A 819 -12.66 29.13 -4.52
N ARG A 820 -13.41 28.92 -5.61
CA ARG A 820 -14.59 29.75 -5.94
C ARG A 820 -15.64 29.66 -4.85
N GLY A 821 -16.00 28.45 -4.42
CA GLY A 821 -16.97 28.26 -3.33
C GLY A 821 -16.56 28.94 -2.02
N ALA A 822 -15.29 28.85 -1.65
CA ALA A 822 -14.74 29.53 -0.47
C ALA A 822 -14.82 31.06 -0.59
N CYS A 823 -14.39 31.62 -1.71
CA CYS A 823 -14.45 33.07 -1.93
C CYS A 823 -15.90 33.59 -2.10
N ASP A 824 -16.83 32.78 -2.59
CA ASP A 824 -18.25 33.12 -2.64
C ASP A 824 -18.88 33.16 -1.25
N LEU A 825 -18.53 32.24 -0.35
CA LEU A 825 -18.93 32.30 1.06
C LEU A 825 -18.33 33.50 1.80
N ILE A 826 -17.10 33.91 1.47
CA ILE A 826 -16.47 35.15 2.00
C ILE A 826 -17.23 36.39 1.51
N ARG A 827 -17.53 36.47 0.22
CA ARG A 827 -18.34 37.54 -0.39
C ARG A 827 -19.68 37.70 0.32
N LEU A 828 -20.37 36.59 0.56
CA LEU A 828 -21.67 36.52 1.24
C LEU A 828 -21.59 36.70 2.77
N GLY A 829 -20.40 36.76 3.38
CA GLY A 829 -20.24 36.83 4.84
C GLY A 829 -20.69 35.55 5.58
N LYS A 830 -20.69 34.40 4.88
CA LYS A 830 -21.19 33.10 5.37
C LYS A 830 -20.09 32.08 5.70
N PHE A 831 -18.83 32.36 5.36
CA PHE A 831 -17.69 31.48 5.61
C PHE A 831 -17.60 31.05 7.08
N GLY A 832 -17.54 29.74 7.32
CA GLY A 832 -17.45 29.13 8.65
C GLY A 832 -18.74 29.18 9.49
N THR A 833 -19.87 29.68 8.97
CA THR A 833 -21.11 29.83 9.75
C THR A 833 -21.94 28.55 9.82
N ALA A 834 -22.85 28.43 10.80
CA ALA A 834 -23.77 27.30 10.89
C ALA A 834 -24.97 27.37 9.92
N THR A 835 -25.06 28.44 9.11
CA THR A 835 -26.20 28.72 8.22
C THR A 835 -25.88 28.28 6.79
N PRO A 836 -26.80 27.62 6.07
CA PRO A 836 -26.44 27.04 4.77
C PRO A 836 -26.03 28.06 3.68
N PRO A 837 -25.14 27.66 2.75
CA PRO A 837 -24.44 26.36 2.70
C PRO A 837 -22.94 26.49 3.01
N SER A 838 -22.60 26.93 4.22
CA SER A 838 -21.31 26.55 4.83
C SER A 838 -21.39 25.07 5.24
N ALA A 839 -20.36 24.29 4.97
CA ALA A 839 -20.26 22.88 5.36
C ALA A 839 -19.04 22.57 6.24
N ASN A 840 -18.14 23.52 6.42
CA ASN A 840 -17.10 23.49 7.46
C ASN A 840 -17.31 24.60 8.48
N ILE A 841 -18.33 24.41 9.32
CA ILE A 841 -18.68 25.26 10.48
C ILE A 841 -17.53 25.45 11.50
N THR A 842 -16.41 24.75 11.33
CA THR A 842 -15.25 24.84 12.22
C THR A 842 -14.14 25.76 11.67
N ALA A 843 -14.22 26.21 10.42
CA ALA A 843 -13.24 27.09 9.77
C ALA A 843 -13.38 28.58 10.15
N LEU A 844 -14.01 28.90 11.30
CA LEU A 844 -14.41 30.26 11.71
C LEU A 844 -13.25 31.28 11.69
N GLY A 845 -12.03 30.89 12.10
CA GLY A 845 -10.86 31.77 12.07
C GLY A 845 -10.21 31.93 10.69
N GLY A 846 -10.60 31.12 9.70
CA GLY A 846 -10.15 31.29 8.32
C GLY A 846 -10.66 32.57 7.67
N THR A 847 -11.74 33.18 8.19
CA THR A 847 -12.43 34.32 7.55
C THR A 847 -11.50 35.49 7.21
N ARG A 848 -10.63 35.94 8.13
CA ARG A 848 -9.70 37.06 7.90
C ARG A 848 -8.65 36.72 6.84
N MET A 849 -8.09 35.51 6.91
CA MET A 849 -7.13 35.00 5.96
C MET A 849 -7.74 34.91 4.55
N TRP A 850 -8.87 34.22 4.40
CA TRP A 850 -9.54 34.06 3.12
C TRP A 850 -10.05 35.38 2.54
N THR A 851 -10.51 36.33 3.38
CA THR A 851 -10.82 37.68 2.90
C THR A 851 -9.63 38.30 2.17
N ARG A 852 -8.44 38.29 2.78
CA ARG A 852 -7.23 38.85 2.14
C ARG A 852 -6.84 38.10 0.86
N VAL A 853 -6.96 36.78 0.84
CA VAL A 853 -6.64 35.96 -0.35
C VAL A 853 -7.60 36.25 -1.50
N CYS A 854 -8.90 36.32 -1.23
CA CYS A 854 -9.91 36.58 -2.27
C CYS A 854 -9.83 38.02 -2.79
N THR A 855 -9.29 38.99 -2.02
CA THR A 855 -9.26 40.42 -2.39
C THR A 855 -7.89 41.04 -2.69
N VAL A 856 -6.77 40.32 -2.56
CA VAL A 856 -5.45 40.85 -2.99
C VAL A 856 -5.49 41.19 -4.49
N ASP A 857 -5.14 42.41 -4.86
CA ASP A 857 -5.31 42.98 -6.21
C ASP A 857 -6.74 42.83 -6.82
N ASN A 858 -7.77 42.48 -6.02
CA ASN A 858 -9.11 42.06 -6.46
C ASN A 858 -10.24 42.65 -5.58
N PRO A 859 -10.52 43.95 -5.66
CA PRO A 859 -11.41 44.64 -4.70
C PRO A 859 -12.85 44.13 -4.73
N LEU A 860 -13.39 43.79 -3.56
CA LEU A 860 -14.80 43.40 -3.38
C LEU A 860 -15.68 44.65 -3.21
N THR A 861 -16.36 45.06 -4.28
CA THR A 861 -17.32 46.18 -4.28
C THR A 861 -18.71 45.74 -3.77
N ASP A 862 -19.56 46.69 -3.42
CA ASP A 862 -20.92 46.38 -2.95
C ASP A 862 -21.78 45.70 -4.01
N GLY A 863 -21.67 46.10 -5.29
CA GLY A 863 -22.39 45.46 -6.40
C GLY A 863 -21.94 44.02 -6.70
N ILE A 864 -20.68 43.68 -6.38
CA ILE A 864 -20.20 42.29 -6.39
C ILE A 864 -20.75 41.55 -5.16
N ARG A 865 -20.71 42.20 -3.98
CA ARG A 865 -21.16 41.63 -2.70
C ARG A 865 -22.63 41.22 -2.74
N ASP A 866 -23.52 42.09 -3.20
CA ASP A 866 -24.95 41.80 -3.33
C ASP A 866 -25.31 41.01 -4.60
N GLY A 867 -24.42 40.99 -5.60
CA GLY A 867 -24.59 40.26 -6.87
C GLY A 867 -25.35 41.04 -7.95
N SER A 868 -25.64 42.33 -7.73
CA SER A 868 -26.27 43.21 -8.72
C SER A 868 -25.39 43.46 -9.95
N ASP A 869 -24.06 43.46 -9.80
CA ASP A 869 -23.11 43.38 -10.91
C ASP A 869 -22.75 41.92 -11.20
N THR A 870 -23.59 41.24 -11.98
CA THR A 870 -23.38 39.84 -12.36
C THR A 870 -22.08 39.64 -13.18
N ALA A 871 -21.67 40.63 -13.98
CA ALA A 871 -20.45 40.52 -14.79
C ALA A 871 -19.19 40.70 -13.93
N GLY A 872 -19.15 41.74 -13.10
CA GLY A 872 -18.11 41.98 -12.12
C GLY A 872 -17.99 40.84 -11.12
N LEU A 873 -19.11 40.21 -10.70
CA LEU A 873 -19.10 39.03 -9.84
C LEU A 873 -18.37 37.84 -10.48
N GLN A 874 -18.64 37.54 -11.75
CA GLN A 874 -17.99 36.42 -12.45
C GLN A 874 -16.51 36.68 -12.72
N GLU A 875 -16.13 37.94 -12.94
CA GLU A 875 -14.72 38.35 -13.05
C GLU A 875 -14.01 38.28 -11.69
N TRP A 876 -14.64 38.79 -10.62
CA TRP A 876 -14.09 38.77 -9.26
C TRP A 876 -13.89 37.36 -8.73
N LEU A 877 -14.84 36.44 -8.95
CA LEU A 877 -14.71 35.03 -8.56
C LEU A 877 -13.58 34.33 -9.33
N ARG A 878 -13.37 34.66 -10.60
CA ARG A 878 -12.27 34.13 -11.43
C ARG A 878 -10.90 34.64 -10.98
N HIS A 879 -10.82 35.92 -10.61
CA HIS A 879 -9.60 36.50 -10.07
C HIS A 879 -9.31 35.97 -8.65
N ALA A 880 -10.33 35.78 -7.81
CA ALA A 880 -10.18 35.15 -6.51
C ALA A 880 -9.72 33.68 -6.61
N GLU A 881 -10.27 32.90 -7.56
CA GLU A 881 -9.79 31.55 -7.90
C GLU A 881 -8.30 31.55 -8.28
N PHE A 882 -7.88 32.51 -9.10
CA PHE A 882 -6.48 32.71 -9.47
C PHE A 882 -5.60 33.02 -8.25
N ASN A 883 -5.97 33.99 -7.42
CA ASN A 883 -5.23 34.37 -6.22
C ASN A 883 -5.01 33.18 -5.29
N VAL A 884 -6.06 32.39 -5.05
CA VAL A 884 -6.01 31.16 -4.25
C VAL A 884 -5.03 30.15 -4.86
N GLY A 885 -5.11 29.89 -6.17
CA GLY A 885 -4.14 29.05 -6.87
C GLY A 885 -2.68 29.53 -6.73
N VAL A 886 -2.46 30.85 -6.75
CA VAL A 886 -1.14 31.47 -6.55
C VAL A 886 -0.62 31.24 -5.13
N MET A 887 -1.48 31.26 -4.10
CA MET A 887 -1.08 30.90 -2.72
C MET A 887 -0.52 29.47 -2.66
N ALA A 888 -1.23 28.51 -3.28
CA ALA A 888 -0.77 27.11 -3.32
C ALA A 888 0.55 26.94 -4.09
N TYR A 889 0.75 27.68 -5.19
CA TYR A 889 2.02 27.70 -5.93
C TYR A 889 3.20 28.11 -5.04
N PHE A 890 3.07 29.19 -4.27
CA PHE A 890 4.15 29.65 -3.39
C PHE A 890 4.46 28.65 -2.29
N PHE A 891 3.44 28.07 -1.63
CA PHE A 891 3.68 27.00 -0.65
C PHE A 891 4.39 25.78 -1.26
N LEU A 892 4.01 25.38 -2.48
CA LEU A 892 4.69 24.29 -3.21
C LEU A 892 6.15 24.63 -3.52
N ARG A 893 6.42 25.82 -4.08
CA ARG A 893 7.76 26.32 -4.48
C ARG A 893 8.71 26.52 -3.29
N ASP A 894 8.19 27.02 -2.18
CA ASP A 894 8.99 27.58 -1.10
C ASP A 894 9.02 26.72 0.17
N SER A 895 8.02 25.88 0.38
CA SER A 895 7.93 25.00 1.55
C SER A 895 7.98 23.53 1.15
N LEU A 896 7.03 23.05 0.36
CA LEU A 896 6.86 21.61 0.12
C LEU A 896 8.05 21.00 -0.67
N SER A 897 8.52 21.69 -1.72
CA SER A 897 9.67 21.27 -2.54
C SER A 897 11.05 21.62 -1.97
N LYS A 898 11.12 22.36 -0.85
CA LYS A 898 12.39 22.74 -0.20
C LYS A 898 12.74 21.87 1.01
N ASN A 899 11.75 21.17 1.57
CA ASN A 899 11.96 20.20 2.64
C ASN A 899 12.32 18.81 2.07
N PRO A 900 12.85 17.89 2.90
CA PRO A 900 13.13 16.53 2.48
C PRO A 900 11.90 15.79 1.92
N PRO A 901 12.07 14.81 1.01
CA PRO A 901 10.97 14.00 0.50
C PRO A 901 10.12 13.39 1.61
N GLY A 902 8.79 13.48 1.46
CA GLY A 902 7.83 13.01 2.47
C GLY A 902 7.54 14.02 3.60
N TRP A 903 8.16 15.20 3.63
CA TRP A 903 7.76 16.27 4.54
C TRP A 903 6.32 16.74 4.24
N ILE A 904 5.58 17.02 5.31
CA ILE A 904 4.18 17.44 5.28
C ILE A 904 4.00 18.63 6.23
N TYR A 905 3.19 19.61 5.84
CA TYR A 905 2.70 20.61 6.78
C TYR A 905 1.70 19.92 7.73
N PRO A 906 1.79 20.15 9.06
CA PRO A 906 0.89 19.52 10.02
C PRO A 906 -0.55 19.98 9.83
N LEU A 907 -1.51 19.14 10.21
CA LEU A 907 -2.91 19.50 10.36
C LEU A 907 -3.23 19.79 11.83
N ARG A 908 -4.24 20.63 12.12
CA ARG A 908 -4.64 20.99 13.49
C ARG A 908 -4.99 19.79 14.39
N THR A 909 -5.30 18.64 13.81
CA THR A 909 -5.57 17.40 14.54
C THR A 909 -4.31 16.60 14.90
N GLU A 910 -3.19 16.80 14.20
CA GLU A 910 -2.00 15.99 14.40
C GLU A 910 -1.20 16.40 15.63
N CYS A 911 -1.27 17.69 15.99
CA CYS A 911 -0.63 18.31 17.16
C CYS A 911 0.85 17.94 17.31
N GLU A 912 1.73 18.83 16.84
CA GLU A 912 3.17 18.65 17.01
C GLU A 912 3.52 18.34 18.48
N LYS A 913 4.18 17.19 18.70
CA LYS A 913 5.01 17.00 19.89
C LYS A 913 6.24 17.89 19.76
N ARG A 914 6.08 19.22 19.89
CA ARG A 914 7.22 20.13 20.10
C ARG A 914 7.76 19.95 21.51
N ALA A 915 8.50 18.87 21.71
CA ALA A 915 9.74 19.00 22.45
C ALA A 915 10.72 19.69 21.51
N ALA A 916 11.08 20.94 21.80
CA ALA A 916 12.17 21.67 21.16
C ALA A 916 12.61 22.84 22.05
N PRO A 917 13.92 23.06 22.27
CA PRO A 917 15.04 22.18 21.92
C PRO A 917 15.15 20.97 22.87
#